data_AF-A0A4P1R3A7-F1
#
_entry.id   AF-A0A4P1R3A7-F1
#
_cell.length_a   1.000
_cell.length_b   1.000
_cell.length_c   1.000
_cell.angle_alpha   90.00
_cell.angle_beta   90.00
_cell.angle_gamma   90.00
#
_symmetry.space_group_name_H-M   'P 1'
#
loop_
_entity.id
_entity.type
_entity.pdbx_description
1 polymer ?
#
loop_
_entity_poly.entity_id
_entity_poly.type
_entity_poly.pdbx_seq_one_letter_code
_entity_poly.pdbx_strand_id
1 'polypeptide(L)'
;MVREREVLVACSDKSMKVGVNVWDINTGNNFLHIPSCASLPFGLLCLRNRYLVASQLNRHGSVGGGSIVIWSLNKPLKPLVNYTMEAIGPLSCTKDGLYLVGGGFSGNVYIWDVTSGELLKSWIAHNKPLNCMLFSDDNSLLISGSDDGMICVWSMISLLDVEESRSLPSLLHCLLGHMSTITGLLTLPGSCSSVLVSSSLDGTCKVWDIISGKLLQSQVYSLPITSISLDHGHEFLFYGIVNGTIIVNKLNIGLEEGPITFGQSFELKGHSGSITALTSCQAGLISGSEDCTICIWNVINRTIIRRFNLQKGAESRYVYGDEHTDESGNKYRASYLRTRTTVETSKHQVIQAVVRSDAEIEISESKKGGGLRGKLNKVVLAYSGGLDTSVIVPWLRENYGCDVVCFTADVGQGIKELDGLEAKAKASGASQLVVKDLREEFVKDYIFPCLRAGAVYERKYLLGTSMARPVIAKAMVDVAKEVGADAVSHGCTGKGNDQAWREDAIEYAKKHNVPVPVTKKSIYSRDRNLWHLSHEGDILEDPANEPKKDMFMMSIDPEDAPNQAEYVEIGIESGLPVSVNGKRLSPASLLAELNEVGGKHGIGRIDMVENRLVGMKSRGVYETPGGTILFAAVRELESLTLDRETIQVKDSLALKYAELVYAGRWFDPLRESMDAFMQKITETTTGSVTLKLYKGSVTVTGRTSPFSLYRQDISSFESGEIYNQADAAGFIRLYGLPMRVRAMLEQGI
;
A
#
# COMPACT_ATOMS: atom_id res chain seq x y z
N MET A 1 -10.78 -27.86 -11.43
CA MET A 1 -10.62 -27.58 -9.99
C MET A 1 -9.13 -27.61 -9.67
N VAL A 2 -8.57 -26.49 -9.24
CA VAL A 2 -7.25 -26.48 -8.58
C VAL A 2 -7.42 -27.07 -7.19
N ARG A 3 -6.45 -27.84 -6.68
CA ARG A 3 -6.45 -28.29 -5.28
C ARG A 3 -5.59 -27.34 -4.44
N GLU A 4 -6.10 -27.01 -3.26
CA GLU A 4 -5.39 -26.24 -2.25
C GLU A 4 -4.46 -27.16 -1.42
N ARG A 5 -3.28 -26.66 -1.03
CA ARG A 5 -2.23 -27.40 -0.31
C ARG A 5 -1.74 -26.62 0.91
N GLU A 6 -2.17 -26.95 2.13
CA GLU A 6 -1.59 -26.29 3.31
C GLU A 6 -0.10 -26.67 3.49
N VAL A 7 0.73 -25.74 3.98
CA VAL A 7 2.17 -25.94 4.19
C VAL A 7 2.61 -25.50 5.60
N LEU A 8 3.31 -26.39 6.30
CA LEU A 8 3.81 -26.31 7.68
C LEU A 8 5.15 -25.53 7.69
N VAL A 9 5.29 -24.39 8.39
CA VAL A 9 6.55 -23.59 8.39
C VAL A 9 7.15 -23.43 9.79
N ALA A 10 8.06 -24.31 10.21
CA ALA A 10 8.67 -24.25 11.54
C ALA A 10 10.09 -23.65 11.52
N CYS A 11 10.43 -22.87 12.56
CA CYS A 11 11.79 -22.40 12.80
C CYS A 11 12.48 -23.20 13.93
N SER A 12 13.81 -23.15 13.90
CA SER A 12 14.73 -23.67 14.92
C SER A 12 15.72 -22.59 15.37
N ASP A 13 16.33 -22.76 16.53
CA ASP A 13 17.25 -21.76 17.10
C ASP A 13 18.60 -21.65 16.36
N LYS A 14 19.23 -20.49 16.52
CA LYS A 14 20.55 -20.11 16.00
C LYS A 14 21.69 -21.03 16.47
N SER A 15 21.60 -21.61 17.66
CA SER A 15 22.55 -22.63 18.15
C SER A 15 22.62 -23.89 17.28
N MET A 16 21.56 -24.18 16.52
CA MET A 16 21.35 -25.49 15.87
C MET A 16 21.89 -25.63 14.45
N LYS A 17 22.03 -24.53 13.70
CA LYS A 17 22.23 -24.53 12.24
C LYS A 17 21.06 -25.09 11.40
N VAL A 18 19.86 -25.27 11.97
CA VAL A 18 18.72 -25.95 11.31
C VAL A 18 17.74 -24.99 10.60
N GLY A 19 17.83 -23.67 10.82
CA GLY A 19 17.12 -22.65 10.03
C GLY A 19 15.59 -22.69 10.09
N VAL A 20 14.93 -22.17 9.05
CA VAL A 20 13.48 -22.28 8.82
C VAL A 20 13.21 -23.40 7.81
N ASN A 21 12.20 -24.23 8.06
CA ASN A 21 11.83 -25.36 7.20
C ASN A 21 10.33 -25.30 6.87
N VAL A 22 10.01 -25.57 5.60
CA VAL A 22 8.64 -25.63 5.05
C VAL A 22 8.35 -27.07 4.62
N TRP A 23 7.23 -27.65 5.04
CA TRP A 23 6.73 -28.94 4.55
C TRP A 23 5.32 -28.82 3.98
N ASP A 24 4.97 -29.58 2.94
CA ASP A 24 3.58 -29.74 2.51
C ASP A 24 2.82 -30.64 3.51
N ILE A 25 1.66 -30.18 4.00
CA ILE A 25 0.93 -30.83 5.11
C ILE A 25 0.40 -32.23 4.75
N ASN A 26 0.05 -32.41 3.47
CA ASN A 26 -0.69 -33.56 2.96
C ASN A 26 0.26 -34.71 2.58
N THR A 27 1.40 -34.38 1.99
CA THR A 27 2.46 -35.32 1.62
C THR A 27 3.45 -35.54 2.75
N GLY A 28 3.79 -34.49 3.51
CA GLY A 28 4.86 -34.46 4.50
C GLY A 28 6.24 -34.14 3.93
N ASN A 29 6.34 -33.86 2.63
CA ASN A 29 7.61 -33.55 1.96
C ASN A 29 8.11 -32.16 2.35
N ASN A 30 9.41 -32.01 2.60
CA ASN A 30 10.03 -30.69 2.76
C ASN A 30 10.07 -30.00 1.38
N PHE A 31 9.60 -28.75 1.35
CA PHE A 31 9.45 -27.92 0.14
C PHE A 31 10.53 -26.83 0.06
N LEU A 32 10.95 -26.29 1.21
CA LEU A 32 11.94 -25.21 1.28
C LEU A 32 12.68 -25.24 2.63
N HIS A 33 14.00 -25.07 2.58
CA HIS A 33 14.86 -24.86 3.73
C HIS A 33 15.59 -23.52 3.58
N ILE A 34 15.44 -22.63 4.56
CA ILE A 34 16.13 -21.33 4.60
C ILE A 34 17.23 -21.40 5.66
N PRO A 35 18.52 -21.36 5.28
CA PRO A 35 19.66 -21.52 6.19
C PRO A 35 19.98 -20.23 7.00
N SER A 36 18.94 -19.56 7.49
CA SER A 36 19.03 -18.43 8.41
C SER A 36 18.06 -18.61 9.57
N CYS A 37 18.52 -18.38 10.78
CA CYS A 37 17.71 -18.46 12.00
C CYS A 37 16.81 -17.23 12.17
N ALA A 38 15.51 -17.44 12.43
CA ALA A 38 14.86 -16.56 13.39
C ALA A 38 15.49 -16.84 14.76
N SER A 39 15.76 -15.82 15.56
CA SER A 39 16.37 -16.02 16.88
C SER A 39 15.29 -16.20 17.92
N LEU A 40 15.49 -17.06 18.93
CA LEU A 40 14.62 -17.03 20.10
C LEU A 40 14.72 -15.67 20.82
N PRO A 41 13.62 -15.15 21.41
CA PRO A 41 12.22 -15.62 21.38
C PRO A 41 11.38 -14.89 20.30
N PHE A 42 11.87 -14.74 19.08
CA PHE A 42 11.39 -13.70 18.16
C PHE A 42 10.57 -14.18 16.96
N GLY A 43 9.68 -13.30 16.49
CA GLY A 43 8.47 -13.67 15.76
C GLY A 43 8.67 -14.15 14.32
N LEU A 44 7.66 -14.90 13.85
CA LEU A 44 7.49 -15.41 12.49
C LEU A 44 6.02 -15.18 12.07
N LEU A 45 5.76 -14.62 10.89
CA LEU A 45 4.39 -14.45 10.34
C LEU A 45 4.34 -14.51 8.81
N CYS A 46 3.14 -14.69 8.26
CA CYS A 46 2.83 -14.31 6.88
C CYS A 46 2.42 -12.85 6.83
N LEU A 47 2.85 -12.17 5.78
CA LEU A 47 2.45 -10.81 5.46
C LEU A 47 1.80 -10.79 4.08
N ARG A 48 0.54 -10.30 4.02
CA ARG A 48 -0.33 -10.30 2.82
C ARG A 48 -0.35 -11.65 2.08
N ASN A 49 -0.23 -12.75 2.82
CA ASN A 49 -0.18 -14.14 2.37
C ASN A 49 0.89 -14.48 1.29
N ARG A 50 1.86 -13.59 1.05
CA ARG A 50 2.87 -13.71 -0.01
C ARG A 50 4.31 -13.69 0.49
N TYR A 51 4.51 -13.18 1.70
CA TYR A 51 5.81 -12.94 2.28
C TYR A 51 5.92 -13.58 3.66
N LEU A 52 7.00 -14.31 3.87
CA LEU A 52 7.43 -14.75 5.19
C LEU A 52 8.19 -13.62 5.86
N VAL A 53 7.81 -13.23 7.08
CA VAL A 53 8.54 -12.25 7.89
C VAL A 53 9.09 -12.95 9.13
N ALA A 54 10.38 -12.81 9.43
CA ALA A 54 10.95 -13.26 10.69
C ALA A 54 11.96 -12.26 11.27
N SER A 55 12.13 -12.29 12.59
CA SER A 55 13.12 -11.47 13.29
C SER A 55 14.38 -12.27 13.66
N GLN A 56 15.55 -11.67 13.46
CA GLN A 56 16.86 -12.29 13.65
C GLN A 56 17.75 -11.45 14.58
N LEU A 57 18.48 -12.10 15.49
CA LEU A 57 19.60 -11.48 16.20
C LEU A 57 20.81 -11.35 15.26
N ASN A 58 21.53 -10.22 15.35
CA ASN A 58 22.82 -10.03 14.69
C ASN A 58 23.89 -11.04 15.17
N ARG A 59 25.02 -11.14 14.45
CA ARG A 59 26.12 -12.06 14.82
C ARG A 59 26.80 -11.64 16.13
N HIS A 60 27.34 -12.61 16.88
CA HIS A 60 28.11 -12.35 18.10
C HIS A 60 29.20 -11.31 17.84
N GLY A 61 29.30 -10.32 18.74
CA GLY A 61 30.22 -9.19 18.62
C GLY A 61 29.56 -7.86 18.23
N SER A 62 28.34 -7.86 17.67
CA SER A 62 27.56 -6.61 17.56
C SER A 62 27.02 -6.20 18.93
N VAL A 63 27.17 -4.92 19.28
CA VAL A 63 26.68 -4.34 20.55
C VAL A 63 25.27 -3.74 20.40
N GLY A 64 24.65 -3.86 19.22
CA GLY A 64 23.33 -3.32 18.96
C GLY A 64 22.55 -4.07 17.88
N GLY A 65 21.24 -4.03 18.03
CA GLY A 65 20.23 -4.32 17.02
C GLY A 65 19.92 -5.77 16.65
N GLY A 66 18.66 -5.99 16.30
CA GLY A 66 18.19 -7.14 15.54
C GLY A 66 17.99 -6.77 14.06
N SER A 67 17.27 -7.62 13.34
CA SER A 67 16.74 -7.29 12.01
C SER A 67 15.44 -8.03 11.72
N ILE A 68 14.51 -7.36 11.04
CA ILE A 68 13.30 -7.96 10.48
C ILE A 68 13.61 -8.30 9.02
N VAL A 69 13.42 -9.57 8.66
CA VAL A 69 13.79 -10.15 7.37
C VAL A 69 12.55 -10.67 6.68
N ILE A 70 12.36 -10.27 5.42
CA ILE A 70 11.17 -10.59 4.62
C ILE A 70 11.57 -11.37 3.35
N TRP A 71 11.12 -12.61 3.22
CA TRP A 71 11.28 -13.45 2.03
C TRP A 71 9.97 -13.53 1.25
N SER A 72 10.02 -13.47 -0.09
CA SER A 72 8.89 -13.89 -0.91
C SER A 72 8.81 -15.42 -0.93
N LEU A 73 7.61 -15.98 -0.78
CA LEU A 73 7.38 -17.42 -0.94
C LEU A 73 7.47 -17.87 -2.41
N ASN A 74 7.41 -16.93 -3.37
CA ASN A 74 7.26 -17.21 -4.79
C ASN A 74 8.58 -17.22 -5.58
N LYS A 75 9.63 -16.50 -5.13
CA LYS A 75 10.91 -16.37 -5.86
C LYS A 75 12.13 -16.27 -4.92
N PRO A 76 13.30 -16.82 -5.29
CA PRO A 76 14.56 -16.70 -4.54
C PRO A 76 15.20 -15.30 -4.72
N LEU A 77 14.43 -14.26 -4.42
CA LEU A 77 14.93 -12.89 -4.31
C LEU A 77 15.76 -12.76 -3.03
N LYS A 78 16.74 -11.85 -3.04
CA LYS A 78 17.43 -11.44 -1.81
C LYS A 78 16.37 -10.85 -0.86
N PRO A 79 16.27 -11.31 0.40
CA PRO A 79 15.23 -10.85 1.30
C PRO A 79 15.39 -9.36 1.62
N LEU A 80 14.27 -8.68 1.87
CA LEU A 80 14.30 -7.34 2.44
C LEU A 80 14.76 -7.46 3.89
N VAL A 81 15.65 -6.57 4.34
CA VAL A 81 16.19 -6.57 5.70
C VAL A 81 16.07 -5.16 6.25
N ASN A 82 15.27 -4.99 7.30
CA ASN A 82 15.23 -3.76 8.10
C ASN A 82 15.99 -4.00 9.41
N TYR A 83 16.86 -3.06 9.81
CA TYR A 83 17.67 -3.18 11.02
C TYR A 83 17.00 -2.44 12.18
N THR A 84 16.78 -3.15 13.29
CA THR A 84 15.99 -2.66 14.42
C THR A 84 16.89 -2.32 15.60
N MET A 85 16.57 -1.27 16.36
CA MET A 85 17.44 -0.76 17.45
C MET A 85 17.75 -1.81 18.52
N GLU A 86 16.73 -2.60 18.89
CA GLU A 86 16.86 -3.82 19.69
C GLU A 86 16.39 -5.03 18.89
N ALA A 87 16.35 -6.19 19.53
CA ALA A 87 15.87 -7.42 18.93
C ALA A 87 14.36 -7.57 19.15
N ILE A 88 13.63 -7.85 18.07
CA ILE A 88 12.17 -7.65 18.02
C ILE A 88 11.41 -8.96 18.00
N GLY A 89 10.57 -9.19 18.98
CA GLY A 89 9.48 -10.16 18.96
C GLY A 89 8.72 -10.09 20.29
N PRO A 90 7.40 -10.37 20.32
CA PRO A 90 6.53 -10.87 19.25
C PRO A 90 6.42 -9.96 18.02
N LEU A 91 5.96 -10.51 16.91
CA LEU A 91 5.51 -9.77 15.73
C LEU A 91 4.01 -10.00 15.51
N SER A 92 3.32 -9.03 14.92
CA SER A 92 1.94 -9.15 14.40
C SER A 92 1.74 -8.16 13.25
N CYS A 93 0.76 -8.39 12.37
CA CYS A 93 0.37 -7.43 11.34
C CYS A 93 -1.15 -7.26 11.30
N THR A 94 -1.62 -6.14 10.76
CA THR A 94 -3.05 -5.95 10.46
C THR A 94 -3.50 -6.92 9.37
N LYS A 95 -4.81 -7.21 9.29
CA LYS A 95 -5.40 -8.18 8.35
C LYS A 95 -5.22 -7.81 6.88
N ASP A 96 -5.14 -6.51 6.58
CA ASP A 96 -4.78 -5.96 5.26
C ASP A 96 -3.26 -6.00 4.98
N GLY A 97 -2.45 -6.29 6.00
CA GLY A 97 -1.00 -6.21 5.96
C GLY A 97 -0.46 -4.82 5.61
N LEU A 98 -1.16 -3.74 5.96
CA LEU A 98 -0.62 -2.37 5.88
C LEU A 98 0.41 -2.11 6.98
N TYR A 99 0.13 -2.52 8.22
CA TYR A 99 1.01 -2.26 9.36
C TYR A 99 1.62 -3.54 9.92
N LEU A 100 2.90 -3.46 10.28
CA LEU A 100 3.63 -4.48 11.03
C LEU A 100 3.98 -3.91 12.40
N VAL A 101 3.77 -4.67 13.46
CA VAL A 101 4.16 -4.29 14.83
C VAL A 101 5.13 -5.29 15.44
N GLY A 102 6.05 -4.80 16.26
CA GLY A 102 7.05 -5.59 16.95
C GLY A 102 7.26 -5.18 18.40
N GLY A 103 7.31 -6.16 19.31
CA GLY A 103 7.68 -5.95 20.72
C GLY A 103 9.18 -6.07 20.94
N GLY A 104 9.73 -5.35 21.90
CA GLY A 104 11.12 -5.44 22.34
C GLY A 104 11.28 -6.20 23.66
N PHE A 105 12.53 -6.62 23.95
CA PHE A 105 12.91 -7.10 25.28
C PHE A 105 12.85 -5.97 26.32
N SER A 106 13.03 -4.72 25.89
CA SER A 106 12.95 -3.52 26.74
C SER A 106 11.57 -3.23 27.32
N GLY A 107 10.50 -3.77 26.72
CA GLY A 107 9.13 -3.29 26.92
C GLY A 107 8.63 -2.30 25.87
N ASN A 108 9.47 -1.90 24.89
CA ASN A 108 9.05 -1.07 23.76
C ASN A 108 8.14 -1.84 22.78
N VAL A 109 7.21 -1.12 22.16
CA VAL A 109 6.54 -1.52 20.92
C VAL A 109 6.97 -0.58 19.80
N TYR A 110 7.09 -1.16 18.61
CA TYR A 110 7.47 -0.54 17.36
C TYR A 110 6.37 -0.81 16.32
N ILE A 111 6.06 0.17 15.47
CA ILE A 111 5.13 0.02 14.35
C ILE A 111 5.75 0.54 13.05
N TRP A 112 5.67 -0.27 12.00
CA TRP A 112 6.16 0.02 10.65
C TRP A 112 5.01 0.03 9.64
N ASP A 113 5.09 0.89 8.62
CA ASP A 113 4.36 0.65 7.38
C ASP A 113 5.07 -0.44 6.57
N VAL A 114 4.29 -1.38 6.06
CA VAL A 114 4.78 -2.54 5.29
C VAL A 114 5.24 -2.15 3.88
N THR A 115 4.72 -1.05 3.34
CA THR A 115 4.85 -0.67 1.93
C THR A 115 6.09 0.19 1.70
N SER A 116 6.40 1.12 2.62
CA SER A 116 7.65 1.89 2.66
C SER A 116 8.77 1.19 3.45
N GLY A 117 8.41 0.36 4.43
CA GLY A 117 9.35 -0.21 5.41
C GLY A 117 9.77 0.77 6.51
N GLU A 118 9.18 1.97 6.57
CA GLU A 118 9.50 3.01 7.54
C GLU A 118 8.97 2.69 8.94
N LEU A 119 9.75 3.03 9.98
CA LEU A 119 9.30 2.97 11.38
C LEU A 119 8.45 4.21 11.67
N LEU A 120 7.14 4.05 11.76
CA LEU A 120 6.20 5.16 11.98
C LEU A 120 6.23 5.66 13.43
N LYS A 121 6.36 4.75 14.41
CA LYS A 121 6.35 5.09 15.84
C LYS A 121 7.02 4.02 16.69
N SER A 122 7.56 4.42 17.84
CA SER A 122 8.03 3.51 18.88
C SER A 122 7.78 4.10 20.26
N TRP A 123 7.28 3.31 21.21
CA TRP A 123 6.95 3.75 22.56
C TRP A 123 7.14 2.64 23.60
N ILE A 124 7.36 3.00 24.86
CA ILE A 124 7.36 2.03 25.97
C ILE A 124 5.91 1.60 26.21
N ALA A 125 5.60 0.33 25.99
CA ALA A 125 4.26 -0.24 26.23
C ALA A 125 4.17 -0.99 27.57
N HIS A 126 5.30 -1.55 28.02
CA HIS A 126 5.43 -2.35 29.25
C HIS A 126 6.78 -2.08 29.92
N ASN A 127 6.96 -2.52 31.17
CA ASN A 127 8.24 -2.39 31.92
C ASN A 127 9.08 -3.68 31.89
N LYS A 128 8.69 -4.64 31.06
CA LYS A 128 9.25 -6.00 30.92
C LYS A 128 9.10 -6.48 29.46
N PRO A 129 9.81 -7.55 29.06
CA PRO A 129 9.67 -8.13 27.72
C PRO A 129 8.22 -8.36 27.28
N LEU A 130 7.93 -8.02 26.03
CA LEU A 130 6.69 -8.44 25.40
C LEU A 130 6.79 -9.91 24.97
N ASN A 131 5.67 -10.61 25.04
CA ASN A 131 5.58 -12.03 24.65
C ASN A 131 4.52 -12.28 23.58
N CYS A 132 3.45 -11.49 23.58
CA CYS A 132 2.36 -11.64 22.63
C CYS A 132 1.78 -10.26 22.23
N MET A 133 1.53 -10.06 20.94
CA MET A 133 0.81 -8.90 20.41
C MET A 133 -0.19 -9.33 19.34
N LEU A 134 -1.33 -8.65 19.25
CA LEU A 134 -2.45 -8.98 18.37
C LEU A 134 -3.24 -7.71 18.06
N PHE A 135 -3.85 -7.63 16.88
CA PHE A 135 -4.86 -6.62 16.55
C PHE A 135 -6.27 -7.14 16.83
N SER A 136 -7.19 -6.25 17.16
CA SER A 136 -8.62 -6.58 17.15
C SER A 136 -9.10 -7.02 15.76
N ASP A 137 -10.24 -7.69 15.70
CA ASP A 137 -10.73 -8.30 14.45
C ASP A 137 -11.07 -7.29 13.33
N ASP A 138 -11.25 -6.02 13.67
CA ASP A 138 -11.45 -4.86 12.80
C ASP A 138 -10.15 -4.04 12.56
N ASN A 139 -9.05 -4.39 13.22
CA ASN A 139 -7.77 -3.66 13.30
C ASN A 139 -7.82 -2.29 14.02
N SER A 140 -8.90 -1.92 14.70
CA SER A 140 -9.00 -0.62 15.39
C SER A 140 -8.15 -0.53 16.66
N LEU A 141 -7.79 -1.67 17.27
CA LEU A 141 -7.03 -1.77 18.51
C LEU A 141 -5.77 -2.63 18.32
N LEU A 142 -4.69 -2.24 19.00
CA LEU A 142 -3.50 -3.05 19.21
C LEU A 142 -3.47 -3.52 20.67
N ILE A 143 -3.23 -4.81 20.89
CA ILE A 143 -3.21 -5.46 22.20
C ILE A 143 -1.84 -6.08 22.43
N SER A 144 -1.19 -5.78 23.56
CA SER A 144 0.15 -6.27 23.92
C SER A 144 0.22 -6.88 25.32
N GLY A 145 0.76 -8.09 25.44
CA GLY A 145 0.90 -8.84 26.71
C GLY A 145 2.37 -9.11 27.08
N SER A 146 2.67 -8.99 28.38
CA SER A 146 4.02 -8.82 28.92
C SER A 146 4.44 -9.87 29.95
N ASP A 147 5.75 -9.94 30.19
CA ASP A 147 6.45 -10.77 31.17
C ASP A 147 5.93 -10.60 32.61
N ASP A 148 5.46 -9.40 32.94
CA ASP A 148 4.87 -9.03 34.23
C ASP A 148 3.42 -9.52 34.45
N GLY A 149 2.76 -10.06 33.41
CA GLY A 149 1.35 -10.45 33.48
C GLY A 149 0.35 -9.32 33.20
N MET A 150 0.81 -8.16 32.73
CA MET A 150 -0.06 -7.08 32.26
C MET A 150 -0.43 -7.25 30.79
N ILE A 151 -1.60 -6.75 30.40
CA ILE A 151 -2.05 -6.62 29.01
C ILE A 151 -2.45 -5.16 28.76
N CYS A 152 -1.85 -4.50 27.78
CA CYS A 152 -2.14 -3.12 27.41
C CYS A 152 -2.90 -3.07 26.08
N VAL A 153 -3.95 -2.23 26.02
CA VAL A 153 -4.82 -2.02 24.85
C VAL A 153 -4.67 -0.59 24.35
N TRP A 154 -4.39 -0.42 23.06
CA TRP A 154 -4.05 0.87 22.44
C TRP A 154 -4.95 1.16 21.23
N SER A 155 -5.42 2.41 21.10
CA SER A 155 -6.15 2.88 19.92
C SER A 155 -5.21 2.99 18.71
N MET A 156 -5.50 2.29 17.61
CA MET A 156 -4.67 2.40 16.40
C MET A 156 -4.76 3.77 15.73
N ILE A 157 -5.92 4.45 15.85
CA ILE A 157 -6.08 5.82 15.37
C ILE A 157 -5.11 6.75 16.12
N SER A 158 -5.07 6.66 17.45
CA SER A 158 -4.22 7.50 18.30
C SER A 158 -2.74 7.09 18.25
N LEU A 159 -2.44 5.83 17.94
CA LEU A 159 -1.08 5.41 17.61
C LEU A 159 -0.61 6.01 16.29
N LEU A 160 -1.45 6.07 15.26
CA LEU A 160 -1.08 6.61 13.95
C LEU A 160 -1.19 8.15 13.84
N ASP A 161 -1.79 8.82 14.83
CA ASP A 161 -1.87 10.29 14.87
C ASP A 161 -0.46 10.93 14.96
N VAL A 162 -0.31 12.02 14.20
CA VAL A 162 0.93 12.76 13.93
C VAL A 162 0.96 14.09 14.68
N GLU A 163 -0.20 14.68 15.01
CA GLU A 163 -0.24 15.96 15.76
C GLU A 163 0.25 15.75 17.21
N GLU A 164 -0.02 14.58 17.79
CA GLU A 164 0.41 14.15 19.13
C GLU A 164 1.89 13.74 19.26
N SER A 165 2.81 14.40 18.53
CA SER A 165 4.26 14.14 18.56
C SER A 165 4.99 14.44 19.89
N ARG A 166 4.25 14.81 20.96
CA ARG A 166 4.79 15.15 22.30
C ARG A 166 4.03 14.53 23.48
N SER A 167 2.89 13.88 23.25
CA SER A 167 2.14 13.15 24.27
C SER A 167 2.55 11.67 24.29
N LEU A 168 2.34 11.01 25.43
CA LEU A 168 2.37 9.56 25.49
C LEU A 168 1.13 9.02 24.75
N PRO A 169 1.24 7.98 23.91
CA PRO A 169 0.12 7.45 23.17
C PRO A 169 -1.00 6.98 24.12
N SER A 170 -2.26 7.21 23.73
CA SER A 170 -3.42 6.92 24.56
C SER A 170 -3.66 5.41 24.74
N LEU A 171 -3.11 4.90 25.84
CA LEU A 171 -3.50 3.63 26.44
C LEU A 171 -4.99 3.69 26.81
N LEU A 172 -5.80 2.79 26.24
CA LEU A 172 -7.23 2.68 26.57
C LEU A 172 -7.40 1.93 27.90
N HIS A 173 -6.78 0.76 28.01
CA HIS A 173 -6.86 -0.10 29.19
C HIS A 173 -5.55 -0.81 29.48
N CYS A 174 -5.22 -0.95 30.77
CA CYS A 174 -4.28 -1.95 31.26
C CYS A 174 -5.08 -3.01 32.04
N LEU A 175 -5.14 -4.23 31.52
CA LEU A 175 -5.86 -5.35 32.12
C LEU A 175 -4.92 -6.03 33.11
N LEU A 176 -5.22 -5.88 34.40
CA LEU A 176 -4.48 -6.45 35.52
C LEU A 176 -5.27 -7.65 36.08
N GLY A 177 -4.60 -8.78 36.29
CA GLY A 177 -5.25 -9.94 36.91
C GLY A 177 -4.60 -11.30 36.64
N HIS A 178 -3.62 -11.39 35.73
CA HIS A 178 -2.68 -12.50 35.71
C HIS A 178 -1.54 -12.24 36.72
N MET A 179 -1.07 -13.31 37.36
CA MET A 179 -0.02 -13.28 38.40
C MET A 179 1.35 -13.73 37.87
N SER A 180 1.42 -14.08 36.58
CA SER A 180 2.63 -14.44 35.86
C SER A 180 2.47 -14.06 34.39
N THR A 181 3.55 -14.22 33.62
CA THR A 181 3.64 -13.80 32.22
C THR A 181 2.48 -14.28 31.34
N ILE A 182 1.96 -13.37 30.51
CA ILE A 182 1.01 -13.69 29.44
C ILE A 182 1.68 -14.56 28.37
N THR A 183 1.13 -15.75 28.13
CA THR A 183 1.61 -16.72 27.12
C THR A 183 0.84 -16.67 25.81
N GLY A 184 -0.33 -16.04 25.80
CA GLY A 184 -1.13 -15.89 24.58
C GLY A 184 -2.32 -14.96 24.75
N LEU A 185 -2.79 -14.44 23.61
CA LEU A 185 -3.95 -13.55 23.47
C LEU A 185 -4.70 -13.92 22.19
N LEU A 186 -6.03 -13.97 22.23
CA LEU A 186 -6.91 -14.25 21.08
C LEU A 186 -8.14 -13.34 21.15
N THR A 187 -8.59 -12.81 20.03
CA THR A 187 -9.90 -12.16 19.91
C THR A 187 -10.94 -13.16 19.38
N LEU A 188 -12.22 -12.88 19.62
CA LEU A 188 -13.33 -13.67 19.07
C LEU A 188 -14.01 -12.91 17.92
N PRO A 189 -13.94 -13.41 16.67
CA PRO A 189 -14.56 -12.74 15.53
C PRO A 189 -16.09 -12.86 15.55
N GLY A 190 -16.76 -11.86 14.97
CA GLY A 190 -18.23 -11.81 14.85
C GLY A 190 -18.85 -10.77 15.77
N SER A 191 -20.07 -11.05 16.26
CA SER A 191 -20.85 -10.16 17.14
C SER A 191 -20.26 -9.94 18.54
N CYS A 192 -19.22 -10.69 18.90
CA CYS A 192 -18.47 -10.55 20.16
C CYS A 192 -17.12 -9.84 19.97
N SER A 193 -17.03 -8.90 19.03
CA SER A 193 -15.79 -8.19 18.65
C SER A 193 -15.08 -7.44 19.78
N SER A 194 -15.77 -7.20 20.90
CA SER A 194 -15.16 -6.64 22.12
C SER A 194 -14.44 -7.65 23.00
N VAL A 195 -14.40 -8.95 22.66
CA VAL A 195 -13.89 -10.00 23.58
C VAL A 195 -12.43 -10.39 23.30
N LEU A 196 -11.64 -10.39 24.37
CA LEU A 196 -10.27 -10.90 24.43
C LEU A 196 -10.20 -12.13 25.34
N VAL A 197 -9.51 -13.18 24.90
CA VAL A 197 -9.10 -14.33 25.71
C VAL A 197 -7.58 -14.29 25.91
N SER A 198 -7.11 -14.46 27.15
CA SER A 198 -5.69 -14.50 27.50
C SER A 198 -5.31 -15.74 28.30
N SER A 199 -4.06 -16.21 28.14
CA SER A 199 -3.48 -17.29 28.94
C SER A 199 -2.18 -16.85 29.63
N SER A 200 -1.82 -17.51 30.73
CA SER A 200 -0.59 -17.23 31.47
C SER A 200 0.06 -18.49 32.07
N LEU A 201 1.35 -18.38 32.39
CA LEU A 201 2.08 -19.37 33.18
C LEU A 201 1.57 -19.49 34.63
N ASP A 202 0.71 -18.59 35.10
CA ASP A 202 -0.01 -18.73 36.38
C ASP A 202 -1.06 -19.86 36.37
N GLY A 203 -1.24 -20.55 35.24
CA GLY A 203 -2.21 -21.63 35.06
C GLY A 203 -3.63 -21.14 34.77
N THR A 204 -3.83 -19.84 34.58
CA THR A 204 -5.16 -19.27 34.34
C THR A 204 -5.40 -18.88 32.88
N CYS A 205 -6.64 -19.05 32.45
CA CYS A 205 -7.19 -18.45 31.24
C CYS A 205 -8.23 -17.41 31.65
N LYS A 206 -8.23 -16.23 31.02
CA LYS A 206 -9.17 -15.15 31.33
C LYS A 206 -9.86 -14.65 30.07
N VAL A 207 -11.13 -14.30 30.21
CA VAL A 207 -11.97 -13.70 29.17
C VAL A 207 -12.32 -12.29 29.62
N TRP A 208 -12.04 -11.30 28.78
CA TRP A 208 -12.18 -9.89 29.08
C TRP A 208 -13.06 -9.23 28.02
N ASP A 209 -13.84 -8.23 28.44
CA ASP A 209 -14.35 -7.22 27.53
C ASP A 209 -13.29 -6.11 27.38
N ILE A 210 -12.83 -5.90 26.16
CA ILE A 210 -11.75 -5.00 25.77
C ILE A 210 -12.17 -3.53 25.93
N ILE A 211 -13.45 -3.22 25.73
CA ILE A 211 -13.99 -1.84 25.64
C ILE A 211 -14.31 -1.24 27.01
N SER A 212 -14.64 -2.09 27.99
CA SER A 212 -14.81 -1.71 29.40
C SER A 212 -13.60 -2.09 30.28
N GLY A 213 -12.65 -2.86 29.74
CA GLY A 213 -11.53 -3.45 30.46
C GLY A 213 -11.93 -4.51 31.51
N LYS A 214 -13.18 -4.98 31.49
CA LYS A 214 -13.76 -5.83 32.53
C LYS A 214 -13.42 -7.31 32.34
N LEU A 215 -12.94 -7.97 33.40
CA LEU A 215 -12.87 -9.42 33.46
C LEU A 215 -14.27 -10.03 33.46
N LEU A 216 -14.60 -10.82 32.44
CA LEU A 216 -15.88 -11.52 32.29
C LEU A 216 -15.83 -12.92 32.93
N GLN A 217 -14.76 -13.66 32.69
CA GLN A 217 -14.58 -15.03 33.19
C GLN A 217 -13.10 -15.34 33.47
N SER A 218 -12.83 -16.19 34.47
CA SER A 218 -11.49 -16.75 34.73
C SER A 218 -11.60 -18.25 34.97
N GLN A 219 -10.88 -19.03 34.17
CA GLN A 219 -10.68 -20.47 34.34
C GLN A 219 -9.29 -20.69 34.95
N VAL A 220 -9.14 -21.70 35.82
CA VAL A 220 -7.88 -22.03 36.49
C VAL A 220 -7.55 -23.51 36.26
N TYR A 221 -6.29 -23.79 35.93
CA TYR A 221 -5.72 -25.12 35.75
C TYR A 221 -4.56 -25.34 36.72
N SER A 222 -4.28 -26.60 37.06
CA SER A 222 -3.25 -26.98 38.04
C SER A 222 -1.81 -26.90 37.52
N LEU A 223 -1.61 -26.54 36.25
CA LEU A 223 -0.32 -26.45 35.59
C LEU A 223 -0.27 -25.20 34.67
N PRO A 224 0.91 -24.59 34.47
CA PRO A 224 1.11 -23.45 33.58
C PRO A 224 0.56 -23.66 32.16
N ILE A 225 -0.17 -22.66 31.64
CA ILE A 225 -0.61 -22.62 30.24
C ILE A 225 0.50 -21.95 29.41
N THR A 226 1.07 -22.70 28.48
CA THR A 226 2.25 -22.31 27.68
C THR A 226 1.90 -21.74 26.30
N SER A 227 0.73 -22.08 25.77
CA SER A 227 0.18 -21.52 24.52
C SER A 227 -1.35 -21.67 24.48
N ILE A 228 -2.02 -20.94 23.58
CA ILE A 228 -3.47 -20.97 23.41
C ILE A 228 -3.84 -20.82 21.92
N SER A 229 -4.95 -21.43 21.48
CA SER A 229 -5.48 -21.23 20.12
C SER A 229 -6.99 -21.46 20.01
N LEU A 230 -7.59 -20.93 18.95
CA LEU A 230 -9.01 -21.08 18.62
C LEU A 230 -9.17 -21.95 17.36
N ASP A 231 -10.23 -22.75 17.34
CA ASP A 231 -10.59 -23.55 16.17
C ASP A 231 -11.00 -22.71 14.95
N HIS A 232 -10.90 -23.29 13.75
CA HIS A 232 -11.30 -22.65 12.49
C HIS A 232 -12.81 -22.38 12.43
N GLY A 233 -13.64 -23.24 13.04
CA GLY A 233 -15.07 -23.00 13.25
C GLY A 233 -15.39 -22.20 14.53
N HIS A 234 -14.37 -21.77 15.27
CA HIS A 234 -14.45 -21.01 16.54
C HIS A 234 -15.21 -21.71 17.70
N GLU A 235 -15.64 -22.96 17.52
CA GLU A 235 -16.33 -23.75 18.54
C GLU A 235 -15.42 -24.26 19.68
N PHE A 236 -14.11 -24.38 19.45
CA PHE A 236 -13.19 -25.00 20.41
C PHE A 236 -11.99 -24.09 20.71
N LEU A 237 -11.62 -24.04 21.99
CA LEU A 237 -10.49 -23.30 22.51
C LEU A 237 -9.46 -24.31 23.08
N PHE A 238 -8.23 -24.21 22.59
CA PHE A 238 -7.14 -25.14 22.86
C PHE A 238 -6.08 -24.50 23.76
N TYR A 239 -5.59 -25.24 24.76
CA TYR A 239 -4.55 -24.78 25.70
C TYR A 239 -3.38 -25.76 25.75
N GLY A 240 -2.17 -25.23 25.58
CA GLY A 240 -0.94 -26.00 25.69
C GLY A 240 -0.49 -26.00 27.15
N ILE A 241 -0.17 -27.17 27.68
CA ILE A 241 0.29 -27.33 29.05
C ILE A 241 1.77 -27.72 29.07
N VAL A 242 2.50 -27.26 30.08
CA VAL A 242 3.94 -27.51 30.29
C VAL A 242 4.34 -29.00 30.37
N ASN A 243 3.37 -29.93 30.45
CA ASN A 243 3.59 -31.38 30.51
C ASN A 243 3.33 -32.12 29.18
N GLY A 244 3.10 -31.42 28.07
CA GLY A 244 2.78 -32.07 26.78
C GLY A 244 1.32 -32.50 26.59
N THR A 245 0.44 -32.13 27.52
CA THR A 245 -1.02 -32.26 27.37
C THR A 245 -1.58 -31.03 26.65
N ILE A 246 -2.58 -31.24 25.80
CA ILE A 246 -3.38 -30.17 25.22
C ILE A 246 -4.79 -30.30 25.79
N ILE A 247 -5.33 -29.22 26.38
CA ILE A 247 -6.71 -29.18 26.86
C ILE A 247 -7.58 -28.54 25.78
N VAL A 248 -8.71 -29.17 25.49
CA VAL A 248 -9.74 -28.68 24.57
C VAL A 248 -10.98 -28.32 25.40
N ASN A 249 -11.40 -27.06 25.39
CA ASN A 249 -12.71 -26.63 25.89
C ASN A 249 -13.63 -26.38 24.68
N LYS A 250 -14.90 -26.82 24.72
CA LYS A 250 -15.92 -26.22 23.84
C LYS A 250 -16.24 -24.80 24.33
N LEU A 251 -16.32 -23.85 23.41
CA LEU A 251 -16.73 -22.47 23.65
C LEU A 251 -18.22 -22.34 23.32
N ASN A 252 -19.03 -21.95 24.30
CA ASN A 252 -20.44 -21.61 24.08
C ASN A 252 -20.55 -20.08 24.00
N ILE A 253 -20.61 -19.55 22.78
CA ILE A 253 -20.96 -18.15 22.52
C ILE A 253 -22.50 -18.07 22.53
N GLY A 254 -23.07 -17.27 23.43
CA GLY A 254 -24.51 -17.02 23.45
C GLY A 254 -24.93 -16.18 22.25
N LEU A 255 -26.01 -16.55 21.56
CA LEU A 255 -26.47 -15.86 20.35
C LEU A 255 -27.04 -14.45 20.62
N GLU A 256 -27.49 -14.18 21.85
CA GLU A 256 -27.93 -12.86 22.33
C GLU A 256 -27.44 -12.67 23.78
N GLU A 257 -26.68 -11.58 24.04
CA GLU A 257 -26.23 -10.99 25.33
C GLU A 257 -25.79 -11.89 26.52
N GLY A 258 -25.70 -13.21 26.34
CA GLY A 258 -25.31 -14.15 27.38
C GLY A 258 -23.81 -14.15 27.66
N PRO A 259 -23.38 -14.44 28.91
CA PRO A 259 -21.96 -14.62 29.21
C PRO A 259 -21.41 -15.80 28.41
N ILE A 260 -20.22 -15.61 27.84
CA ILE A 260 -19.44 -16.71 27.26
C ILE A 260 -19.21 -17.77 28.35
N THR A 261 -19.43 -19.03 27.99
CA THR A 261 -19.21 -20.16 28.92
C THR A 261 -18.37 -21.24 28.29
N PHE A 262 -17.47 -21.83 29.09
CA PHE A 262 -16.78 -23.06 28.71
C PHE A 262 -17.72 -24.25 28.92
N GLY A 263 -17.96 -25.00 27.84
CA GLY A 263 -18.71 -26.24 27.85
C GLY A 263 -17.86 -27.43 28.27
N GLN A 264 -18.18 -28.61 27.72
CA GLN A 264 -17.41 -29.82 28.00
C GLN A 264 -15.93 -29.66 27.58
N SER A 265 -15.03 -30.10 28.46
CA SER A 265 -13.59 -30.16 28.19
C SER A 265 -13.07 -31.60 28.06
N PHE A 266 -11.95 -31.76 27.37
CA PHE A 266 -11.21 -33.02 27.27
C PHE A 266 -9.73 -32.79 26.97
N GLU A 267 -8.90 -33.81 27.14
CA GLU A 267 -7.46 -33.76 26.91
C GLU A 267 -7.07 -34.51 25.62
N LEU A 268 -6.07 -33.98 24.92
CA LEU A 268 -5.27 -34.68 23.92
C LEU A 268 -3.87 -34.91 24.50
N LYS A 269 -3.36 -36.15 24.41
CA LYS A 269 -2.07 -36.57 24.99
C LYS A 269 -1.24 -37.30 23.94
N GLY A 270 0.05 -37.00 23.89
CA GLY A 270 0.96 -37.55 22.88
C GLY A 270 2.26 -36.77 22.66
N HIS A 271 2.42 -35.59 23.25
CA HIS A 271 3.75 -34.99 23.41
C HIS A 271 4.38 -35.42 24.74
N SER A 272 5.72 -35.41 24.82
CA SER A 272 6.49 -35.81 26.02
C SER A 272 7.36 -34.69 26.61
N GLY A 273 7.29 -33.48 26.07
CA GLY A 273 7.84 -32.25 26.63
C GLY A 273 6.76 -31.16 26.64
N SER A 274 7.07 -29.95 27.11
CA SER A 274 6.10 -28.84 27.10
C SER A 274 5.45 -28.68 25.74
N ILE A 275 4.15 -28.38 25.70
CA ILE A 275 3.55 -27.88 24.45
C ILE A 275 4.16 -26.51 24.22
N THR A 276 5.10 -26.42 23.28
CA THR A 276 5.54 -25.12 22.82
C THR A 276 4.33 -24.45 22.17
N ALA A 277 3.65 -25.10 21.21
CA ALA A 277 2.79 -24.44 20.21
C ALA A 277 1.37 -25.03 20.01
N LEU A 278 0.39 -24.21 19.62
CA LEU A 278 -0.97 -24.64 19.21
C LEU A 278 -1.66 -23.79 18.11
N THR A 279 -2.23 -24.42 17.09
CA THR A 279 -3.13 -23.76 16.11
C THR A 279 -4.24 -24.68 15.64
N SER A 280 -5.26 -24.13 14.98
CA SER A 280 -6.12 -24.85 14.03
C SER A 280 -5.55 -24.82 12.60
N CYS A 281 -6.12 -25.65 11.71
CA CYS A 281 -5.98 -25.67 10.25
C CYS A 281 -7.20 -26.44 9.67
N GLN A 282 -7.38 -26.52 8.34
CA GLN A 282 -8.52 -27.28 7.78
C GLN A 282 -8.47 -28.77 8.14
N ALA A 283 -7.28 -29.33 8.35
CA ALA A 283 -7.11 -30.72 8.75
C ALA A 283 -7.31 -30.98 10.27
N GLY A 284 -7.47 -29.95 11.10
CA GLY A 284 -7.63 -30.05 12.55
C GLY A 284 -6.61 -29.20 13.34
N LEU A 285 -6.29 -29.60 14.56
CA LEU A 285 -5.34 -28.88 15.43
C LEU A 285 -3.88 -29.24 15.06
N ILE A 286 -2.95 -28.30 15.04
CA ILE A 286 -1.50 -28.55 14.95
C ILE A 286 -0.85 -28.12 16.27
N SER A 287 0.04 -28.94 16.83
CA SER A 287 0.83 -28.62 18.02
C SER A 287 2.33 -28.82 17.79
N GLY A 288 3.15 -28.06 18.51
CA GLY A 288 4.61 -28.25 18.58
C GLY A 288 5.05 -28.41 20.03
N SER A 289 6.21 -29.06 20.25
CA SER A 289 6.73 -29.35 21.59
C SER A 289 8.24 -29.29 21.68
N GLU A 290 8.74 -29.17 22.92
CA GLU A 290 10.14 -29.37 23.32
C GLU A 290 10.62 -30.81 23.02
N ASP A 291 9.72 -31.77 22.84
CA ASP A 291 10.07 -33.16 22.46
C ASP A 291 10.62 -33.31 21.03
N CYS A 292 10.92 -32.20 20.34
CA CYS A 292 11.37 -32.12 18.96
C CYS A 292 10.32 -32.58 17.92
N THR A 293 9.04 -32.69 18.29
CA THR A 293 7.98 -33.15 17.36
C THR A 293 6.87 -32.12 17.16
N ILE A 294 6.24 -32.20 15.98
CA ILE A 294 5.03 -31.45 15.62
C ILE A 294 3.93 -32.47 15.29
N CYS A 295 2.76 -32.35 15.90
CA CYS A 295 1.62 -33.25 15.70
C CYS A 295 0.45 -32.52 15.06
N ILE A 296 -0.23 -33.16 14.11
CA ILE A 296 -1.54 -32.75 13.59
C ILE A 296 -2.58 -33.70 14.18
N TRP A 297 -3.67 -33.16 14.72
CA TRP A 297 -4.68 -33.88 15.49
C TRP A 297 -6.06 -33.77 14.85
N ASN A 298 -6.73 -34.91 14.71
CA ASN A 298 -8.17 -34.93 14.56
C ASN A 298 -8.79 -34.70 15.94
N VAL A 299 -9.29 -33.49 16.19
CA VAL A 299 -9.84 -33.08 17.50
C VAL A 299 -11.06 -33.92 17.90
N ILE A 300 -11.92 -34.26 16.92
CA ILE A 300 -13.14 -35.06 17.11
C ILE A 300 -12.78 -36.49 17.53
N ASN A 301 -11.88 -37.13 16.78
CA ASN A 301 -11.46 -38.53 16.99
C ASN A 301 -10.33 -38.66 18.04
N ARG A 302 -9.85 -37.55 18.59
CA ARG A 302 -8.78 -37.46 19.61
C ARG A 302 -7.48 -38.18 19.23
N THR A 303 -7.16 -38.21 17.94
CA THR A 303 -6.03 -38.97 17.37
C THR A 303 -5.07 -38.10 16.58
N ILE A 304 -3.79 -38.47 16.58
CA ILE A 304 -2.76 -37.82 15.76
C ILE A 304 -2.91 -38.32 14.32
N ILE A 305 -3.24 -37.42 13.39
CA ILE A 305 -3.28 -37.65 11.94
C ILE A 305 -1.87 -37.84 11.40
N ARG A 306 -0.92 -37.02 11.89
CA ARG A 306 0.48 -37.03 11.43
C ARG A 306 1.41 -36.50 12.52
N ARG A 307 2.60 -37.09 12.66
CA ARG A 307 3.71 -36.56 13.45
C ARG A 307 4.90 -36.28 12.55
N PHE A 308 5.50 -35.11 12.71
CA PHE A 308 6.79 -34.74 12.13
C PHE A 308 7.82 -34.78 13.26
N ASN A 309 8.97 -35.43 13.02
CA ASN A 309 10.08 -35.47 13.97
C ASN A 309 11.21 -34.60 13.43
N LEU A 310 11.76 -33.72 14.26
CA LEU A 310 12.88 -32.86 13.92
C LEU A 310 14.16 -33.44 14.51
N GLN A 311 15.32 -33.11 13.92
CA GLN A 311 16.58 -33.75 14.33
C GLN A 311 16.92 -33.42 15.79
N LYS A 312 17.43 -34.43 16.51
CA LYS A 312 17.48 -34.42 17.98
C LYS A 312 18.32 -33.26 18.51
N GLY A 313 17.73 -32.51 19.44
CA GLY A 313 18.23 -31.20 19.90
C GLY A 313 17.33 -30.01 19.51
N ALA A 314 16.24 -30.27 18.78
CA ALA A 314 15.33 -29.24 18.25
C ALA A 314 14.34 -28.69 19.28
N GLU A 315 14.69 -27.56 19.92
CA GLU A 315 13.70 -26.60 20.39
C GLU A 315 12.90 -26.07 19.18
N SER A 316 11.76 -26.71 18.91
CA SER A 316 11.04 -26.59 17.65
C SER A 316 9.79 -25.72 17.76
N ARG A 317 9.60 -24.80 16.80
CA ARG A 317 8.54 -23.80 16.91
C ARG A 317 7.77 -23.47 15.61
N TYR A 318 6.47 -23.79 15.63
CA TYR A 318 5.30 -22.88 15.38
C TYR A 318 4.71 -22.64 13.92
N VAL A 319 3.39 -22.90 13.66
CA VAL A 319 2.61 -22.97 12.33
C VAL A 319 1.06 -22.54 12.31
N TYR A 320 0.36 -22.12 11.20
CA TYR A 320 -0.97 -21.37 11.06
C TYR A 320 -1.07 -20.16 10.04
N GLY A 321 -1.69 -20.08 8.83
CA GLY A 321 -2.17 -21.04 7.81
C GLY A 321 -3.09 -20.46 6.69
N ASP A 322 -2.62 -19.55 5.81
CA ASP A 322 -3.30 -18.96 4.61
C ASP A 322 -2.30 -18.38 3.55
N GLU A 323 -2.67 -17.89 2.35
CA GLU A 323 -3.16 -18.58 1.12
C GLU A 323 -2.43 -17.99 -0.13
N HIS A 324 -1.98 -18.81 -1.07
CA HIS A 324 -0.96 -18.48 -2.09
C HIS A 324 -1.19 -19.19 -3.43
N THR A 325 -0.71 -18.64 -4.56
CA THR A 325 -0.74 -19.31 -5.88
C THR A 325 0.65 -19.35 -6.52
N ASP A 326 1.06 -20.50 -7.07
CA ASP A 326 2.35 -20.67 -7.78
C ASP A 326 2.27 -20.44 -9.30
N GLU A 327 3.41 -20.31 -9.96
CA GLU A 327 3.53 -20.08 -11.42
C GLU A 327 3.05 -21.27 -12.28
N SER A 328 2.65 -22.40 -11.67
CA SER A 328 2.00 -23.55 -12.33
C SER A 328 0.48 -23.61 -12.08
N GLY A 329 -0.09 -22.61 -11.39
CA GLY A 329 -1.52 -22.50 -11.10
C GLY A 329 -2.00 -23.35 -9.92
N ASN A 330 -1.10 -23.88 -9.08
CA ASN A 330 -1.48 -24.59 -7.86
C ASN A 330 -1.67 -23.61 -6.68
N LYS A 331 -2.66 -23.89 -5.82
CA LYS A 331 -2.96 -23.11 -4.61
C LYS A 331 -2.30 -23.74 -3.37
N TYR A 332 -1.79 -22.91 -2.46
CA TYR A 332 -1.16 -23.34 -1.20
C TYR A 332 -1.66 -22.50 -0.02
N ARG A 333 -1.46 -22.96 1.22
CA ARG A 333 -2.01 -22.32 2.42
C ARG A 333 -0.96 -22.31 3.56
N ALA A 334 -0.26 -21.18 3.75
CA ALA A 334 1.05 -21.14 4.43
C ALA A 334 1.00 -20.57 5.86
N SER A 335 1.87 -21.08 6.75
CA SER A 335 1.39 -21.38 8.10
C SER A 335 2.39 -21.08 9.24
N TYR A 336 2.04 -20.16 10.18
CA TYR A 336 2.81 -19.52 11.29
C TYR A 336 2.05 -19.42 12.65
N LEU A 337 2.75 -19.24 13.77
CA LEU A 337 2.16 -19.30 15.13
C LEU A 337 3.03 -18.42 16.09
N ARG A 338 2.62 -18.18 17.34
CA ARG A 338 3.15 -17.16 18.28
C ARG A 338 3.59 -17.64 19.70
N THR A 339 4.92 -17.70 20.00
CA THR A 339 5.52 -18.37 21.20
C THR A 339 6.04 -17.49 22.35
N ARG A 340 6.21 -18.08 23.55
CA ARG A 340 7.15 -17.65 24.61
C ARG A 340 8.13 -18.77 25.06
N THR A 341 9.34 -18.40 25.52
CA THR A 341 10.26 -19.29 26.28
C THR A 341 10.22 -18.99 27.79
N THR A 342 10.33 -20.02 28.65
CA THR A 342 10.67 -19.87 30.08
C THR A 342 12.18 -19.80 30.31
N VAL A 343 12.66 -18.76 30.99
CA VAL A 343 14.08 -18.64 31.36
C VAL A 343 14.32 -19.15 32.78
N GLU A 344 14.87 -20.35 32.91
CA GLU A 344 15.50 -20.79 34.15
C GLU A 344 17.01 -20.51 34.13
N THR A 345 17.57 -20.15 35.30
CA THR A 345 18.99 -19.79 35.42
C THR A 345 19.81 -20.95 35.96
N SER A 346 20.88 -21.30 35.25
CA SER A 346 21.97 -22.13 35.79
C SER A 346 23.33 -21.51 35.45
N LYS A 347 24.33 -21.79 36.29
CA LYS A 347 25.63 -21.10 36.31
C LYS A 347 26.67 -21.96 35.59
N HIS A 348 27.59 -21.37 34.82
CA HIS A 348 29.05 -21.46 35.06
C HIS A 348 29.95 -20.73 34.03
N GLN A 349 31.08 -20.23 34.55
CA GLN A 349 32.43 -20.12 33.96
C GLN A 349 32.65 -19.54 32.53
N VAL A 350 33.01 -18.25 32.53
CA VAL A 350 34.23 -17.65 31.92
C VAL A 350 35.21 -18.59 31.19
N ILE A 351 35.67 -18.19 29.98
CA ILE A 351 37.10 -18.14 29.56
C ILE A 351 37.27 -17.49 28.16
N GLN A 352 38.44 -16.88 27.91
CA GLN A 352 38.84 -16.24 26.65
C GLN A 352 39.47 -17.23 25.65
N ALA A 353 39.47 -16.90 24.35
CA ALA A 353 40.50 -17.34 23.41
C ALA A 353 40.69 -16.31 22.27
N VAL A 354 41.93 -16.15 21.78
CA VAL A 354 42.31 -15.30 20.64
C VAL A 354 43.27 -16.10 19.75
N VAL A 355 43.06 -16.06 18.42
CA VAL A 355 44.04 -16.55 17.42
C VAL A 355 44.02 -15.62 16.19
N ARG A 356 45.20 -15.32 15.64
CA ARG A 356 45.43 -14.77 14.29
C ARG A 356 46.17 -15.84 13.46
N SER A 357 45.97 -15.86 12.14
CA SER A 357 47.06 -15.68 11.15
C SER A 357 46.58 -15.94 9.71
N ASP A 358 46.63 -14.89 8.89
CA ASP A 358 47.42 -14.77 7.65
C ASP A 358 47.42 -15.91 6.59
N ALA A 359 47.07 -15.54 5.35
CA ALA A 359 47.74 -15.96 4.11
C ALA A 359 47.38 -15.00 2.95
N GLU A 360 48.38 -14.52 2.22
CA GLU A 360 48.23 -13.67 1.02
C GLU A 360 48.40 -14.48 -0.28
N ILE A 361 47.75 -14.05 -1.38
CA ILE A 361 48.15 -14.38 -2.75
C ILE A 361 47.91 -13.15 -3.65
N GLU A 362 48.96 -12.63 -4.28
CA GLU A 362 48.86 -11.65 -5.36
C GLU A 362 48.70 -12.31 -6.74
N ILE A 363 47.94 -11.70 -7.65
CA ILE A 363 48.10 -11.83 -9.11
C ILE A 363 47.91 -10.44 -9.74
N SER A 364 48.75 -10.11 -10.72
CA SER A 364 48.94 -8.73 -11.22
C SER A 364 48.12 -8.36 -12.47
N GLU A 365 47.68 -7.09 -12.46
CA GLU A 365 47.33 -6.19 -13.58
C GLU A 365 46.64 -6.70 -14.86
N SER A 366 45.42 -6.17 -15.09
CA SER A 366 45.26 -5.21 -16.20
C SER A 366 44.20 -4.15 -15.86
N LYS A 367 44.51 -2.87 -16.09
CA LYS A 367 43.65 -1.75 -15.67
C LYS A 367 42.58 -1.41 -16.71
N LYS A 368 41.34 -1.82 -16.44
CA LYS A 368 40.14 -1.05 -16.81
C LYS A 368 39.47 -0.59 -15.52
N GLY A 369 39.10 0.69 -15.43
CA GLY A 369 38.49 1.25 -14.24
C GLY A 369 37.15 0.58 -13.93
N GLY A 370 37.08 -0.13 -12.80
CA GLY A 370 35.81 -0.59 -12.24
C GLY A 370 35.08 0.57 -11.59
N GLY A 371 33.80 0.73 -11.88
CA GLY A 371 32.95 1.69 -11.17
C GLY A 371 32.90 1.39 -9.67
N LEU A 372 32.65 2.43 -8.86
CA LEU A 372 32.57 2.33 -7.39
C LEU A 372 31.38 1.49 -6.89
N ARG A 373 30.48 1.08 -7.79
CA ARG A 373 29.31 0.23 -7.52
C ARG A 373 29.22 -0.88 -8.58
N GLY A 374 28.47 -1.94 -8.26
CA GLY A 374 28.43 -3.18 -9.03
C GLY A 374 28.21 -2.99 -10.54
N LYS A 375 28.98 -3.71 -11.35
CA LYS A 375 29.04 -3.53 -12.81
C LYS A 375 27.69 -3.80 -13.49
N LEU A 376 27.17 -2.79 -14.16
CA LEU A 376 26.08 -2.88 -15.13
C LEU A 376 26.68 -2.86 -16.56
N ASN A 377 26.02 -3.46 -17.54
CA ASN A 377 26.45 -3.40 -18.94
C ASN A 377 25.78 -2.24 -19.66
N LYS A 378 24.45 -2.09 -19.52
CA LYS A 378 23.66 -1.05 -20.20
C LYS A 378 22.47 -0.57 -19.36
N VAL A 379 22.21 0.74 -19.39
CA VAL A 379 21.12 1.41 -18.68
C VAL A 379 20.30 2.28 -19.64
N VAL A 380 18.97 2.22 -19.57
CA VAL A 380 18.08 3.20 -20.23
C VAL A 380 17.78 4.34 -19.27
N LEU A 381 18.04 5.58 -19.68
CA LEU A 381 17.78 6.79 -18.90
C LEU A 381 16.59 7.56 -19.49
N ALA A 382 15.55 7.84 -18.70
CA ALA A 382 14.54 8.82 -19.02
C ALA A 382 15.20 10.21 -19.20
N TYR A 383 15.22 10.70 -20.43
CA TYR A 383 16.02 11.84 -20.86
C TYR A 383 15.12 12.96 -21.39
N SER A 384 15.15 14.09 -20.69
CA SER A 384 14.42 15.31 -21.02
C SER A 384 15.27 16.37 -21.73
N GLY A 385 16.58 16.16 -21.86
CA GLY A 385 17.51 17.23 -22.26
C GLY A 385 17.70 18.32 -21.21
N GLY A 386 17.12 18.19 -20.01
CA GLY A 386 17.39 19.07 -18.87
C GLY A 386 18.87 19.01 -18.42
N LEU A 387 19.26 19.90 -17.51
CA LEU A 387 20.59 19.87 -16.88
C LEU A 387 20.83 18.49 -16.24
N ASP A 388 19.93 18.10 -15.34
CA ASP A 388 20.09 16.95 -14.45
C ASP A 388 20.16 15.64 -15.25
N THR A 389 19.25 15.46 -16.22
CA THR A 389 19.27 14.29 -17.11
C THR A 389 20.47 14.28 -18.05
N SER A 390 21.07 15.43 -18.39
CA SER A 390 22.35 15.51 -19.14
C SER A 390 23.58 15.25 -18.26
N VAL A 391 23.48 15.44 -16.95
CA VAL A 391 24.52 15.14 -15.95
C VAL A 391 24.51 13.66 -15.54
N ILE A 392 23.33 13.04 -15.46
CA ILE A 392 23.18 11.62 -15.11
C ILE A 392 23.86 10.70 -16.14
N VAL A 393 23.91 11.08 -17.43
CA VAL A 393 24.56 10.28 -18.50
C VAL A 393 26.05 10.00 -18.19
N PRO A 394 26.96 11.00 -18.06
CA PRO A 394 28.35 10.73 -17.69
C PRO A 394 28.47 10.13 -16.28
N TRP A 395 27.63 10.54 -15.33
CA TRP A 395 27.67 10.01 -13.96
C TRP A 395 27.42 8.50 -13.88
N LEU A 396 26.44 7.97 -14.64
CA LEU A 396 26.20 6.52 -14.73
C LEU A 396 27.40 5.77 -15.31
N ARG A 397 28.03 6.34 -16.35
CA ARG A 397 29.21 5.76 -17.00
C ARG A 397 30.41 5.70 -16.05
N GLU A 398 30.65 6.76 -15.28
CA GLU A 398 31.73 6.80 -14.28
C GLU A 398 31.48 5.87 -13.08
N ASN A 399 30.25 5.81 -12.56
CA ASN A 399 29.95 5.10 -11.30
C ASN A 399 29.66 3.60 -11.47
N TYR A 400 29.18 3.17 -12.64
CA TYR A 400 28.78 1.79 -12.92
C TYR A 400 29.51 1.14 -14.11
N GLY A 401 30.23 1.92 -14.93
CA GLY A 401 30.98 1.40 -16.09
C GLY A 401 30.12 0.91 -17.26
N CYS A 402 28.88 1.40 -17.36
CA CYS A 402 27.86 0.94 -18.30
C CYS A 402 27.72 1.84 -19.54
N ASP A 403 27.12 1.30 -20.61
CA ASP A 403 26.58 2.10 -21.71
C ASP A 403 25.24 2.73 -21.31
N VAL A 404 25.04 4.00 -21.65
CA VAL A 404 23.77 4.71 -21.41
C VAL A 404 23.02 4.88 -22.73
N VAL A 405 21.76 4.49 -22.76
CA VAL A 405 20.80 4.79 -23.83
C VAL A 405 19.82 5.82 -23.28
N CYS A 406 19.74 7.00 -23.90
CA CYS A 406 18.71 7.98 -23.55
C CYS A 406 17.37 7.57 -24.17
N PHE A 407 16.28 7.72 -23.43
CA PHE A 407 14.91 7.53 -23.89
C PHE A 407 14.08 8.78 -23.65
N THR A 408 13.38 9.24 -24.68
CA THR A 408 12.44 10.38 -24.61
C THR A 408 11.10 9.96 -25.18
N ALA A 409 10.02 10.26 -24.47
CA ALA A 409 8.66 10.19 -25.00
C ALA A 409 8.24 11.58 -25.48
N ASP A 410 7.68 11.69 -26.69
CA ASP A 410 6.82 12.84 -27.02
C ASP A 410 5.42 12.54 -26.49
N VAL A 411 5.03 13.29 -25.47
CA VAL A 411 3.67 13.31 -24.89
C VAL A 411 3.00 14.68 -25.10
N GLY A 412 3.53 15.49 -26.02
CA GLY A 412 3.00 16.81 -26.39
C GLY A 412 3.70 18.01 -25.76
N GLN A 413 4.91 17.85 -25.21
CA GLN A 413 5.73 18.97 -24.69
C GLN A 413 6.02 20.05 -25.76
N GLY A 414 6.06 19.64 -27.03
CA GLY A 414 6.26 20.52 -28.20
C GLY A 414 7.65 20.42 -28.80
N ILE A 415 7.74 20.68 -30.11
CA ILE A 415 8.91 20.34 -30.94
C ILE A 415 10.23 20.98 -30.47
N LYS A 416 10.17 22.18 -29.86
CA LYS A 416 11.34 22.91 -29.32
C LYS A 416 12.07 22.18 -28.19
N GLU A 417 11.41 21.27 -27.48
CA GLU A 417 12.02 20.44 -26.44
C GLU A 417 12.68 19.16 -27.03
N LEU A 418 12.43 18.87 -28.30
CA LEU A 418 13.02 17.75 -29.06
C LEU A 418 14.14 18.22 -30.01
N ASP A 419 14.12 19.48 -30.42
CA ASP A 419 15.12 20.09 -31.31
C ASP A 419 16.55 19.97 -30.75
N GLY A 420 17.43 19.30 -31.50
CA GLY A 420 18.84 19.10 -31.13
C GLY A 420 19.09 18.07 -30.00
N LEU A 421 18.05 17.41 -29.48
CA LEU A 421 18.13 16.53 -28.32
C LEU A 421 19.09 15.34 -28.51
N GLU A 422 19.16 14.77 -29.72
CA GLU A 422 20.09 13.68 -30.05
C GLU A 422 21.55 14.12 -29.99
N ALA A 423 21.87 15.29 -30.54
CA ALA A 423 23.23 15.85 -30.50
C ALA A 423 23.66 16.11 -29.05
N LYS A 424 22.73 16.58 -28.20
CA LYS A 424 22.95 16.81 -26.77
C LYS A 424 23.16 15.51 -25.98
N ALA A 425 22.36 14.47 -26.24
CA ALA A 425 22.53 13.15 -25.63
C ALA A 425 23.91 12.55 -25.98
N LYS A 426 24.31 12.60 -27.26
CA LYS A 426 25.64 12.15 -27.72
C LYS A 426 26.77 12.96 -27.10
N ALA A 427 26.63 14.29 -26.99
CA ALA A 427 27.63 15.16 -26.36
C ALA A 427 27.74 14.94 -24.83
N SER A 428 26.65 14.56 -24.16
CA SER A 428 26.68 14.07 -22.77
C SER A 428 27.30 12.66 -22.66
N GLY A 429 27.57 11.99 -23.79
CA GLY A 429 28.22 10.69 -23.84
C GLY A 429 27.28 9.49 -23.83
N ALA A 430 26.01 9.65 -24.22
CA ALA A 430 25.09 8.54 -24.44
C ALA A 430 25.44 7.78 -25.73
N SER A 431 25.23 6.46 -25.72
CA SER A 431 25.44 5.58 -26.88
C SER A 431 24.38 5.75 -27.97
N GLN A 432 23.15 6.09 -27.56
CA GLN A 432 21.96 6.19 -28.41
C GLN A 432 20.94 7.12 -27.75
N LEU A 433 20.09 7.78 -28.56
CA LEU A 433 18.81 8.33 -28.13
C LEU A 433 17.69 7.54 -28.82
N VAL A 434 16.64 7.19 -28.07
CA VAL A 434 15.39 6.64 -28.60
C VAL A 434 14.29 7.65 -28.30
N VAL A 435 13.63 8.15 -29.34
CA VAL A 435 12.42 8.97 -29.20
C VAL A 435 11.22 8.15 -29.64
N LYS A 436 10.18 8.03 -28.80
CA LYS A 436 8.88 7.43 -29.17
C LYS A 436 7.79 8.51 -29.10
N ASP A 437 7.02 8.65 -30.18
CA ASP A 437 5.80 9.45 -30.17
C ASP A 437 4.68 8.66 -29.49
N LEU A 438 4.23 9.14 -28.35
CA LEU A 438 3.20 8.51 -27.52
C LEU A 438 1.95 9.40 -27.41
N ARG A 439 1.81 10.46 -28.22
CA ARG A 439 0.75 11.47 -28.06
C ARG A 439 -0.65 10.87 -28.17
N GLU A 440 -0.91 10.05 -29.18
CA GLU A 440 -2.22 9.39 -29.34
C GLU A 440 -2.50 8.36 -28.25
N GLU A 441 -1.50 7.57 -27.84
CA GLU A 441 -1.62 6.61 -26.72
C GLU A 441 -1.91 7.34 -25.40
N PHE A 442 -1.19 8.42 -25.12
CA PHE A 442 -1.36 9.23 -23.93
C PHE A 442 -2.77 9.83 -23.83
N VAL A 443 -3.32 10.37 -24.93
CA VAL A 443 -4.71 10.87 -24.87
C VAL A 443 -5.72 9.73 -24.78
N LYS A 444 -5.62 8.73 -25.66
CA LYS A 444 -6.62 7.66 -25.82
C LYS A 444 -6.69 6.71 -24.62
N ASP A 445 -5.53 6.31 -24.10
CA ASP A 445 -5.39 5.18 -23.17
C ASP A 445 -4.99 5.61 -21.74
N TYR A 446 -4.77 6.92 -21.50
CA TYR A 446 -4.47 7.47 -20.18
C TYR A 446 -5.35 8.68 -19.79
N ILE A 447 -5.45 9.71 -20.64
CA ILE A 447 -6.28 10.89 -20.35
C ILE A 447 -7.77 10.55 -20.43
N PHE A 448 -8.21 9.91 -21.50
CA PHE A 448 -9.62 9.60 -21.75
C PHE A 448 -10.25 8.69 -20.67
N PRO A 449 -9.56 7.67 -20.12
CA PRO A 449 -9.98 6.98 -18.89
C PRO A 449 -10.22 7.91 -17.70
N CYS A 450 -9.27 8.79 -17.36
CA CYS A 450 -9.40 9.75 -16.26
C CYS A 450 -10.54 10.75 -16.46
N LEU A 451 -10.72 11.23 -17.69
CA LEU A 451 -11.82 12.11 -18.09
C LEU A 451 -13.18 11.43 -17.91
N ARG A 452 -13.33 10.20 -18.44
CA ARG A 452 -14.55 9.38 -18.24
C ARG A 452 -14.80 9.10 -16.76
N ALA A 453 -13.77 8.80 -15.99
CA ALA A 453 -13.89 8.60 -14.55
C ALA A 453 -14.32 9.87 -13.80
N GLY A 454 -14.14 11.07 -14.37
CA GLY A 454 -14.35 12.34 -13.67
C GLY A 454 -13.24 12.66 -12.66
N ALA A 455 -12.04 12.10 -12.85
CA ALA A 455 -10.97 12.13 -11.86
C ALA A 455 -10.35 13.54 -11.69
N VAL A 456 -10.64 14.18 -10.55
CA VAL A 456 -10.08 15.50 -10.17
C VAL A 456 -9.45 15.42 -8.78
N TYR A 457 -8.14 15.61 -8.69
CA TYR A 457 -7.43 15.62 -7.42
C TYR A 457 -7.71 16.91 -6.63
N GLU A 458 -8.02 16.77 -5.34
CA GLU A 458 -8.36 17.86 -4.41
C GLU A 458 -9.36 18.89 -4.97
N ARG A 459 -10.32 18.43 -5.79
CA ARG A 459 -11.37 19.24 -6.44
C ARG A 459 -10.87 20.29 -7.44
N LYS A 460 -9.57 20.31 -7.76
CA LYS A 460 -8.95 21.27 -8.68
C LYS A 460 -8.05 20.62 -9.74
N TYR A 461 -7.06 19.82 -9.34
CA TYR A 461 -6.00 19.38 -10.25
C TYR A 461 -6.46 18.24 -11.17
N LEU A 462 -6.33 18.47 -12.47
CA LEU A 462 -6.70 17.51 -13.53
C LEU A 462 -5.54 16.53 -13.88
N LEU A 463 -4.69 16.18 -12.91
CA LEU A 463 -3.78 15.02 -12.95
C LEU A 463 -2.72 14.97 -14.09
N GLY A 464 -2.48 16.08 -14.81
CA GLY A 464 -1.75 16.07 -16.08
C GLY A 464 -0.32 15.50 -16.05
N THR A 465 0.48 15.85 -15.04
CA THR A 465 1.82 15.27 -14.83
C THR A 465 1.70 13.80 -14.43
N SER A 466 0.76 13.48 -13.54
CA SER A 466 0.55 12.15 -12.97
C SER A 466 0.13 11.12 -14.02
N MET A 467 -0.72 11.50 -14.98
CA MET A 467 -1.13 10.66 -16.12
C MET A 467 0.00 10.38 -17.12
N ALA A 468 0.96 11.30 -17.27
CA ALA A 468 2.07 11.14 -18.21
C ALA A 468 3.13 10.13 -17.73
N ARG A 469 3.37 10.05 -16.42
CA ARG A 469 4.39 9.14 -15.85
C ARG A 469 4.19 7.65 -16.20
N PRO A 470 3.00 7.03 -16.12
CA PRO A 470 2.84 5.60 -16.43
C PRO A 470 2.98 5.26 -17.92
N VAL A 471 2.61 6.14 -18.86
CA VAL A 471 2.85 5.91 -20.30
C VAL A 471 4.34 6.00 -20.64
N ILE A 472 5.05 6.98 -20.05
CA ILE A 472 6.51 7.11 -20.16
C ILE A 472 7.21 5.88 -19.57
N ALA A 473 6.81 5.43 -18.37
CA ALA A 473 7.40 4.29 -17.69
C ALA A 473 7.22 2.98 -18.46
N LYS A 474 6.01 2.72 -18.99
CA LYS A 474 5.72 1.57 -19.87
C LYS A 474 6.66 1.57 -21.09
N ALA A 475 6.67 2.67 -21.85
CA ALA A 475 7.46 2.77 -23.07
C ALA A 475 8.98 2.68 -22.80
N MET A 476 9.46 3.23 -21.68
CA MET A 476 10.86 3.09 -21.24
C MET A 476 11.23 1.64 -20.92
N VAL A 477 10.35 0.90 -20.23
CA VAL A 477 10.56 -0.53 -19.93
C VAL A 477 10.54 -1.38 -21.20
N ASP A 478 9.72 -1.04 -22.18
CA ASP A 478 9.74 -1.72 -23.48
C ASP A 478 11.01 -1.40 -24.28
N VAL A 479 11.48 -0.14 -24.29
CA VAL A 479 12.81 0.21 -24.85
C VAL A 479 13.94 -0.52 -24.14
N ALA A 480 13.89 -0.68 -22.81
CA ALA A 480 14.90 -1.42 -22.05
C ALA A 480 14.98 -2.91 -22.46
N LYS A 481 13.84 -3.54 -22.80
CA LYS A 481 13.80 -4.89 -23.40
C LYS A 481 14.38 -4.87 -24.82
N GLU A 482 13.94 -3.93 -25.67
CA GLU A 482 14.37 -3.77 -27.07
C GLU A 482 15.89 -3.63 -27.21
N VAL A 483 16.54 -2.85 -26.33
CA VAL A 483 17.99 -2.62 -26.38
C VAL A 483 18.82 -3.58 -25.52
N GLY A 484 18.18 -4.47 -24.75
CA GLY A 484 18.85 -5.37 -23.80
C GLY A 484 19.61 -4.62 -22.71
N ALA A 485 18.91 -3.78 -21.94
CA ALA A 485 19.46 -3.07 -20.78
C ALA A 485 19.25 -3.85 -19.47
N ASP A 486 20.23 -3.80 -18.56
CA ASP A 486 20.15 -4.44 -17.24
C ASP A 486 19.28 -3.64 -16.26
N ALA A 487 19.12 -2.33 -16.48
CA ALA A 487 18.39 -1.41 -15.60
C ALA A 487 17.81 -0.20 -16.35
N VAL A 488 16.89 0.51 -15.66
CA VAL A 488 16.37 1.83 -16.04
C VAL A 488 16.81 2.89 -15.03
N SER A 489 16.80 4.16 -15.44
CA SER A 489 17.19 5.32 -14.62
C SER A 489 16.36 6.56 -14.98
N HIS A 490 16.28 7.51 -14.06
CA HIS A 490 15.44 8.72 -14.16
C HIS A 490 16.00 9.85 -13.29
N GLY A 491 15.59 11.10 -13.56
CA GLY A 491 15.99 12.28 -12.76
C GLY A 491 15.14 12.56 -11.52
N CYS A 492 14.62 11.53 -10.84
CA CYS A 492 13.48 11.67 -9.91
C CYS A 492 13.85 11.82 -8.41
N THR A 493 12.93 12.34 -7.58
CA THR A 493 13.22 12.98 -6.27
C THR A 493 13.60 12.05 -5.10
N GLY A 494 14.07 12.68 -4.01
CA GLY A 494 13.64 12.31 -2.65
C GLY A 494 12.55 13.19 -1.96
N LYS A 495 12.27 14.45 -2.38
CA LYS A 495 11.30 15.37 -1.72
C LYS A 495 10.14 15.83 -2.60
N GLY A 496 9.50 14.92 -3.33
CA GLY A 496 8.40 15.20 -4.26
C GLY A 496 8.11 13.94 -5.07
N ASN A 497 7.93 14.08 -6.39
CA ASN A 497 8.06 12.96 -7.32
C ASN A 497 9.39 13.03 -8.11
N ASP A 498 9.74 14.15 -8.80
CA ASP A 498 11.00 14.28 -9.59
C ASP A 498 12.02 15.43 -9.20
N GLN A 499 13.32 15.15 -8.89
CA GLN A 499 14.41 16.11 -8.46
C GLN A 499 15.83 15.52 -8.62
N ALA A 500 16.84 16.39 -8.83
CA ALA A 500 18.21 16.25 -8.29
C ALA A 500 18.71 17.59 -7.68
N TRP A 501 19.93 17.65 -7.14
CA TRP A 501 20.53 18.89 -6.61
C TRP A 501 21.21 19.72 -7.72
N ARG A 502 20.79 20.99 -7.87
CA ARG A 502 21.06 21.81 -9.06
C ARG A 502 22.46 22.43 -9.12
N GLU A 503 23.07 22.77 -8.00
CA GLU A 503 24.35 23.50 -7.97
C GLU A 503 25.54 22.57 -8.29
N ASP A 504 25.63 21.44 -7.59
CA ASP A 504 26.58 20.35 -7.88
C ASP A 504 26.48 19.89 -9.35
N ALA A 505 25.25 19.80 -9.88
CA ALA A 505 25.02 19.43 -11.28
C ALA A 505 25.62 20.45 -12.26
N ILE A 506 25.61 21.76 -11.97
CA ILE A 506 26.25 22.78 -12.81
C ILE A 506 27.79 22.66 -12.78
N GLU A 507 28.39 22.38 -11.61
CA GLU A 507 29.85 22.20 -11.52
C GLU A 507 30.29 20.88 -12.19
N TYR A 508 29.59 19.78 -11.91
CA TYR A 508 29.85 18.49 -12.53
C TYR A 508 29.64 18.55 -14.06
N ALA A 509 28.64 19.27 -14.56
CA ALA A 509 28.45 19.48 -16.00
C ALA A 509 29.63 20.20 -16.66
N LYS A 510 30.15 21.27 -16.03
CA LYS A 510 31.36 21.98 -16.50
C LYS A 510 32.57 21.06 -16.53
N LYS A 511 32.80 20.28 -15.46
CA LYS A 511 33.94 19.35 -15.34
C LYS A 511 33.99 18.32 -16.47
N HIS A 512 32.84 17.87 -16.97
CA HIS A 512 32.74 16.83 -18.01
C HIS A 512 32.29 17.36 -19.38
N ASN A 513 32.37 18.69 -19.59
CA ASN A 513 32.01 19.37 -20.85
C ASN A 513 30.57 19.09 -21.36
N VAL A 514 29.63 18.81 -20.45
CA VAL A 514 28.22 18.60 -20.79
C VAL A 514 27.60 19.91 -21.32
N PRO A 515 26.91 19.92 -22.48
CA PRO A 515 26.33 21.15 -23.02
C PRO A 515 25.14 21.68 -22.17
N VAL A 516 25.42 22.58 -21.23
CA VAL A 516 24.37 23.21 -20.41
C VAL A 516 23.83 24.48 -21.08
N PRO A 517 22.52 24.60 -21.32
CA PRO A 517 21.88 25.84 -21.76
C PRO A 517 21.74 26.80 -20.56
N VAL A 518 22.84 27.44 -20.15
CA VAL A 518 22.87 28.37 -18.99
C VAL A 518 22.29 29.75 -19.35
N THR A 519 21.03 29.79 -19.80
CA THR A 519 20.26 31.04 -19.88
C THR A 519 19.46 31.24 -18.61
N LYS A 520 19.72 32.33 -17.86
CA LYS A 520 18.97 32.76 -16.66
C LYS A 520 17.50 33.16 -16.92
N LYS A 521 16.88 32.70 -18.01
CA LYS A 521 15.58 33.19 -18.51
C LYS A 521 14.34 32.46 -17.99
N SER A 522 14.49 31.32 -17.33
CA SER A 522 13.38 30.63 -16.64
C SER A 522 13.80 30.31 -15.21
N ILE A 523 13.07 30.88 -14.26
CA ILE A 523 13.22 30.67 -12.82
C ILE A 523 12.31 29.55 -12.31
N TYR A 524 11.11 29.42 -12.90
CA TYR A 524 10.16 28.35 -12.63
C TYR A 524 10.65 26.97 -13.11
N SER A 525 10.36 25.96 -12.30
CA SER A 525 10.26 24.56 -12.73
C SER A 525 8.95 24.36 -13.48
N ARG A 526 8.96 23.52 -14.53
CA ARG A 526 7.83 23.31 -15.44
C ARG A 526 7.81 21.88 -15.98
N ASP A 527 6.63 21.27 -16.03
CA ASP A 527 6.39 20.00 -16.73
C ASP A 527 5.25 20.21 -17.75
N ARG A 528 5.44 19.77 -18.99
CA ARG A 528 4.52 20.04 -20.11
C ARG A 528 4.21 18.77 -20.88
N ASN A 529 2.94 18.59 -21.19
CA ASN A 529 2.46 17.55 -22.09
C ASN A 529 1.20 18.05 -22.82
N LEU A 530 0.55 17.20 -23.60
CA LEU A 530 -0.60 17.58 -24.41
C LEU A 530 -1.86 17.91 -23.58
N TRP A 531 -1.94 17.48 -22.33
CA TRP A 531 -3.06 17.83 -21.44
C TRP A 531 -2.87 19.20 -20.82
N HIS A 532 -1.68 19.46 -20.27
CA HIS A 532 -1.42 20.64 -19.46
C HIS A 532 0.05 21.08 -19.44
N LEU A 533 0.27 22.25 -18.85
CA LEU A 533 1.55 22.73 -18.34
C LEU A 533 1.43 23.02 -16.84
N SER A 534 2.42 22.62 -16.05
CA SER A 534 2.57 22.99 -14.64
C SER A 534 3.68 24.02 -14.42
N HIS A 535 3.59 24.77 -13.33
CA HIS A 535 4.57 25.75 -12.88
C HIS A 535 4.77 25.61 -11.36
N GLU A 536 6.04 25.50 -10.94
CA GLU A 536 6.45 25.43 -9.53
C GLU A 536 7.73 26.23 -9.29
N GLY A 537 7.99 26.57 -8.02
CA GLY A 537 9.23 27.19 -7.57
C GLY A 537 9.30 28.72 -7.71
N ASP A 538 10.42 29.30 -7.25
CA ASP A 538 10.66 30.75 -7.24
C ASP A 538 9.54 31.48 -6.47
N ILE A 539 8.95 32.57 -6.99
CA ILE A 539 7.91 33.33 -6.27
C ILE A 539 6.69 32.50 -5.86
N LEU A 540 6.42 31.35 -6.50
CA LEU A 540 5.28 30.50 -6.14
C LEU A 540 5.47 29.76 -4.81
N GLU A 541 6.70 29.66 -4.29
CA GLU A 541 7.00 28.98 -3.03
C GLU A 541 6.38 29.69 -1.81
N ASP A 542 6.11 30.99 -1.93
CA ASP A 542 5.24 31.74 -1.01
C ASP A 542 3.81 31.79 -1.58
N PRO A 543 2.81 31.18 -0.91
CA PRO A 543 1.41 31.23 -1.33
C PRO A 543 0.78 32.63 -1.37
N ALA A 544 1.40 33.65 -0.75
CA ALA A 544 0.90 35.03 -0.78
C ALA A 544 1.24 35.77 -2.09
N ASN A 545 2.21 35.30 -2.88
CA ASN A 545 2.58 35.93 -4.16
C ASN A 545 1.60 35.59 -5.27
N GLU A 546 1.16 36.59 -6.03
CA GLU A 546 0.33 36.39 -7.23
C GLU A 546 1.13 35.76 -8.40
N PRO A 547 0.56 34.79 -9.15
CA PRO A 547 1.20 34.26 -10.35
C PRO A 547 1.37 35.33 -11.44
N LYS A 548 2.61 35.58 -11.90
CA LYS A 548 2.88 36.62 -12.90
C LYS A 548 2.33 36.28 -14.29
N LYS A 549 1.87 37.31 -15.00
CA LYS A 549 1.30 37.21 -16.36
C LYS A 549 2.24 36.61 -17.41
N ASP A 550 3.57 36.78 -17.26
CA ASP A 550 4.61 36.20 -18.14
C ASP A 550 5.02 34.76 -17.77
N MET A 551 4.46 34.20 -16.69
CA MET A 551 4.66 32.80 -16.31
C MET A 551 3.87 31.85 -17.21
N PHE A 552 2.64 32.22 -17.57
CA PHE A 552 1.71 31.42 -18.37
C PHE A 552 2.19 31.31 -19.84
N MET A 553 2.10 30.11 -20.42
CA MET A 553 2.59 29.81 -21.78
C MET A 553 1.61 29.01 -22.66
N MET A 554 0.53 28.46 -22.10
CA MET A 554 -0.52 27.76 -22.85
C MET A 554 -1.84 28.55 -22.95
N SER A 555 -2.05 29.52 -22.07
CA SER A 555 -3.25 30.35 -21.99
C SER A 555 -2.89 31.83 -21.97
N ILE A 556 -3.52 32.62 -22.84
CA ILE A 556 -3.41 34.08 -22.76
C ILE A 556 -4.15 34.58 -21.52
N ASP A 557 -3.90 35.83 -21.16
CA ASP A 557 -4.48 36.37 -19.95
C ASP A 557 -5.99 36.65 -20.10
N PRO A 558 -6.85 36.29 -19.12
CA PRO A 558 -8.29 36.53 -19.20
C PRO A 558 -8.66 38.00 -19.44
N GLU A 559 -7.85 38.96 -18.99
CA GLU A 559 -8.06 40.38 -19.29
C GLU A 559 -7.83 40.68 -20.77
N ASP A 560 -6.73 40.17 -21.34
CA ASP A 560 -6.33 40.34 -22.76
C ASP A 560 -7.22 39.54 -23.72
N ALA A 561 -7.91 38.52 -23.23
CA ALA A 561 -8.66 37.57 -24.06
C ALA A 561 -9.81 38.21 -24.85
N PRO A 562 -10.21 37.65 -26.02
CA PRO A 562 -11.15 38.30 -26.93
C PRO A 562 -12.45 38.77 -26.27
N ASN A 563 -12.86 40.00 -26.57
CA ASN A 563 -14.15 40.56 -26.14
C ASN A 563 -15.35 39.94 -26.89
N GLN A 564 -15.11 39.03 -27.83
CA GLN A 564 -16.14 38.23 -28.49
C GLN A 564 -16.04 36.79 -27.97
N ALA A 565 -17.12 36.28 -27.40
CA ALA A 565 -17.21 34.88 -26.96
C ALA A 565 -17.24 33.91 -28.15
N GLU A 566 -16.65 32.74 -27.97
CA GLU A 566 -16.54 31.69 -28.99
C GLU A 566 -17.36 30.46 -28.57
N TYR A 567 -18.02 29.82 -29.52
CA TYR A 567 -18.89 28.66 -29.25
C TYR A 567 -18.23 27.42 -29.83
N VAL A 568 -18.17 26.36 -29.03
CA VAL A 568 -17.54 25.09 -29.36
C VAL A 568 -18.51 23.96 -29.03
N GLU A 569 -18.89 23.16 -30.01
CA GLU A 569 -19.60 21.90 -29.78
C GLU A 569 -18.60 20.76 -29.61
N ILE A 570 -18.75 19.98 -28.54
CA ILE A 570 -18.02 18.72 -28.33
C ILE A 570 -18.99 17.57 -28.58
N GLY A 571 -18.67 16.69 -29.52
CA GLY A 571 -19.38 15.43 -29.74
C GLY A 571 -18.71 14.29 -28.97
N ILE A 572 -19.52 13.44 -28.35
CA ILE A 572 -19.11 12.40 -27.40
C ILE A 572 -19.77 11.07 -27.78
N GLU A 573 -19.00 9.98 -27.78
CA GLU A 573 -19.46 8.61 -27.99
C GLU A 573 -19.07 7.76 -26.75
N SER A 574 -20.06 7.16 -26.08
CA SER A 574 -19.92 6.33 -24.86
C SER A 574 -18.92 6.88 -23.82
N GLY A 575 -19.09 8.15 -23.44
CA GLY A 575 -18.29 8.88 -22.46
C GLY A 575 -16.98 9.47 -22.98
N LEU A 576 -16.62 9.27 -24.25
CA LEU A 576 -15.35 9.76 -24.83
C LEU A 576 -15.57 10.86 -25.89
N PRO A 577 -14.83 11.99 -25.84
CA PRO A 577 -14.85 12.99 -26.91
C PRO A 577 -14.34 12.43 -28.24
N VAL A 578 -15.05 12.71 -29.33
CA VAL A 578 -14.72 12.22 -30.69
C VAL A 578 -14.69 13.32 -31.75
N SER A 579 -15.37 14.44 -31.52
CA SER A 579 -15.46 15.55 -32.48
C SER A 579 -15.52 16.92 -31.83
N VAL A 580 -15.07 17.92 -32.58
CA VAL A 580 -15.16 19.34 -32.25
C VAL A 580 -15.89 20.04 -33.40
N ASN A 581 -16.95 20.80 -33.12
CA ASN A 581 -17.75 21.51 -34.15
C ASN A 581 -18.17 20.60 -35.32
N GLY A 582 -18.66 19.39 -35.01
CA GLY A 582 -19.05 18.35 -35.98
C GLY A 582 -17.91 17.62 -36.69
N LYS A 583 -16.65 18.10 -36.61
CA LYS A 583 -15.47 17.50 -37.23
C LYS A 583 -14.90 16.39 -36.33
N ARG A 584 -15.00 15.13 -36.76
CA ARG A 584 -14.40 13.98 -36.04
C ARG A 584 -12.87 14.03 -36.15
N LEU A 585 -12.19 13.76 -35.04
CA LEU A 585 -10.73 13.94 -34.88
C LEU A 585 -10.09 12.71 -34.22
N SER A 586 -8.76 12.59 -34.29
CA SER A 586 -8.01 11.69 -33.43
C SER A 586 -7.89 12.27 -32.01
N PRO A 587 -7.74 11.45 -30.95
CA PRO A 587 -7.63 11.94 -29.57
C PRO A 587 -6.59 13.04 -29.38
N ALA A 588 -5.37 12.89 -29.92
CA ALA A 588 -4.34 13.93 -29.82
C ALA A 588 -4.67 15.19 -30.63
N SER A 589 -5.23 15.06 -31.84
CA SER A 589 -5.64 16.21 -32.65
C SER A 589 -6.79 17.00 -32.00
N LEU A 590 -7.75 16.29 -31.40
CA LEU A 590 -8.89 16.85 -30.69
C LEU A 590 -8.43 17.69 -29.48
N LEU A 591 -7.53 17.14 -28.67
CA LEU A 591 -6.99 17.84 -27.52
C LEU A 591 -6.10 19.03 -27.93
N ALA A 592 -5.33 18.92 -29.02
CA ALA A 592 -4.55 20.02 -29.56
C ALA A 592 -5.43 21.20 -30.04
N GLU A 593 -6.49 20.92 -30.80
CA GLU A 593 -7.43 21.93 -31.30
C GLU A 593 -8.15 22.65 -30.14
N LEU A 594 -8.55 21.92 -29.10
CA LEU A 594 -9.15 22.51 -27.90
C LEU A 594 -8.15 23.26 -27.00
N ASN A 595 -6.87 22.90 -27.01
CA ASN A 595 -5.83 23.68 -26.33
C ASN A 595 -5.58 25.02 -27.03
N GLU A 596 -5.61 25.08 -28.36
CA GLU A 596 -5.47 26.34 -29.10
C GLU A 596 -6.67 27.26 -28.84
N VAL A 597 -7.90 26.75 -28.99
CA VAL A 597 -9.11 27.53 -28.77
C VAL A 597 -9.29 27.92 -27.29
N GLY A 598 -9.05 27.00 -26.35
CA GLY A 598 -9.10 27.30 -24.91
C GLY A 598 -7.99 28.26 -24.47
N GLY A 599 -6.78 28.08 -24.99
CA GLY A 599 -5.63 28.96 -24.71
C GLY A 599 -5.87 30.39 -25.17
N LYS A 600 -6.46 30.56 -26.36
CA LYS A 600 -6.94 31.83 -26.94
C LYS A 600 -8.01 32.54 -26.11
N HIS A 601 -8.72 31.83 -25.22
CA HIS A 601 -9.72 32.41 -24.31
C HIS A 601 -9.28 32.46 -22.84
N GLY A 602 -8.03 32.12 -22.53
CA GLY A 602 -7.50 32.11 -21.16
C GLY A 602 -8.05 31.00 -20.26
N ILE A 603 -8.61 29.94 -20.86
CA ILE A 603 -9.31 28.86 -20.17
C ILE A 603 -8.33 27.97 -19.38
N GLY A 604 -8.77 27.46 -18.23
CA GLY A 604 -8.12 26.34 -17.54
C GLY A 604 -6.88 26.70 -16.71
N ARG A 605 -6.73 27.97 -16.32
CA ARG A 605 -5.75 28.39 -15.29
C ARG A 605 -6.23 27.98 -13.89
N ILE A 606 -5.37 27.30 -13.13
CA ILE A 606 -5.65 26.81 -11.77
C ILE A 606 -4.46 27.13 -10.86
N ASP A 607 -4.71 27.71 -9.70
CA ASP A 607 -3.72 27.90 -8.62
C ASP A 607 -4.18 27.11 -7.39
N MET A 608 -3.29 26.33 -6.78
CA MET A 608 -3.58 25.59 -5.55
C MET A 608 -2.34 25.23 -4.74
N VAL A 609 -2.57 25.09 -3.43
CA VAL A 609 -1.67 24.37 -2.52
C VAL A 609 -2.20 22.95 -2.38
N GLU A 610 -1.52 21.98 -2.97
CA GLU A 610 -1.85 20.55 -2.95
C GLU A 610 -1.14 19.79 -1.80
N ASN A 611 -1.68 18.65 -1.37
CA ASN A 611 -0.96 17.70 -0.53
C ASN A 611 -0.22 16.67 -1.40
N ARG A 612 1.10 16.57 -1.25
CA ARG A 612 1.91 15.52 -1.88
C ARG A 612 1.85 14.24 -1.07
N LEU A 613 1.94 13.09 -1.75
CA LEU A 613 1.95 11.75 -1.12
C LEU A 613 3.03 11.61 -0.03
N VAL A 614 4.16 12.29 -0.19
CA VAL A 614 5.28 12.37 0.77
C VAL A 614 5.04 13.33 1.95
N GLY A 615 3.78 13.52 2.36
CA GLY A 615 3.38 14.21 3.60
C GLY A 615 3.57 15.74 3.63
N MET A 616 3.99 16.37 2.53
CA MET A 616 4.23 17.82 2.46
C MET A 616 3.23 18.54 1.54
N LYS A 617 2.93 19.81 1.85
CA LYS A 617 2.18 20.68 0.94
C LYS A 617 3.10 21.29 -0.11
N SER A 618 2.58 21.54 -1.31
CA SER A 618 3.29 22.25 -2.38
C SER A 618 2.33 23.17 -3.12
N ARG A 619 2.80 24.32 -3.64
CA ARG A 619 1.99 25.19 -4.49
C ARG A 619 2.32 24.94 -5.95
N GLY A 620 1.31 24.57 -6.72
CA GLY A 620 1.37 24.37 -8.16
C GLY A 620 0.38 25.28 -8.87
N VAL A 621 0.83 25.91 -9.95
CA VAL A 621 -0.05 26.63 -10.89
C VAL A 621 -0.10 25.84 -12.20
N TYR A 622 -1.29 25.60 -12.73
CA TYR A 622 -1.54 24.71 -13.87
C TYR A 622 -2.31 25.43 -14.98
N GLU A 623 -1.98 25.08 -16.22
CA GLU A 623 -2.69 25.50 -17.44
C GLU A 623 -3.23 24.27 -18.17
N THR A 624 -4.54 24.02 -18.08
CA THR A 624 -5.21 22.85 -18.69
C THR A 624 -6.35 23.25 -19.63
N PRO A 625 -6.13 24.08 -20.67
CA PRO A 625 -7.20 24.72 -21.45
C PRO A 625 -8.15 23.71 -22.11
N GLY A 626 -7.64 22.79 -22.93
CA GLY A 626 -8.48 21.79 -23.62
C GLY A 626 -9.11 20.80 -22.64
N GLY A 627 -8.38 20.40 -21.59
CA GLY A 627 -8.89 19.48 -20.58
C GLY A 627 -10.03 20.07 -19.73
N THR A 628 -10.00 21.36 -19.41
CA THR A 628 -11.11 22.05 -18.74
C THR A 628 -12.37 22.09 -19.61
N ILE A 629 -12.23 22.31 -20.92
CA ILE A 629 -13.35 22.27 -21.88
C ILE A 629 -13.95 20.87 -21.95
N LEU A 630 -13.10 19.83 -22.01
CA LEU A 630 -13.55 18.43 -22.06
C LEU A 630 -14.22 17.96 -20.76
N PHE A 631 -13.69 18.31 -19.59
CA PHE A 631 -14.32 18.01 -18.30
C PHE A 631 -15.70 18.66 -18.17
N ALA A 632 -15.88 19.89 -18.67
CA ALA A 632 -17.18 20.54 -18.73
C ALA A 632 -18.14 19.80 -19.68
N ALA A 633 -17.69 19.42 -20.88
CA ALA A 633 -18.54 18.74 -21.86
C ALA A 633 -19.01 17.35 -21.39
N VAL A 634 -18.10 16.51 -20.89
CA VAL A 634 -18.43 15.12 -20.49
C VAL A 634 -19.39 15.10 -19.30
N ARG A 635 -19.10 15.85 -18.24
CA ARG A 635 -19.94 15.92 -17.03
C ARG A 635 -21.37 16.41 -17.33
N GLU A 636 -21.52 17.33 -18.27
CA GLU A 636 -22.83 17.86 -18.67
C GLU A 636 -23.66 16.85 -19.47
N LEU A 637 -23.02 16.05 -20.33
CA LEU A 637 -23.70 14.97 -21.03
C LEU A 637 -24.05 13.81 -20.09
N GLU A 638 -23.20 13.51 -19.11
CA GLU A 638 -23.50 12.56 -18.04
C GLU A 638 -24.76 12.98 -17.26
N SER A 639 -24.91 14.27 -16.93
CA SER A 639 -26.13 14.79 -16.28
C SER A 639 -27.42 14.62 -17.08
N LEU A 640 -27.32 14.36 -18.40
CA LEU A 640 -28.45 14.13 -19.31
C LEU A 640 -28.72 12.63 -19.54
N THR A 641 -27.75 11.75 -19.29
CA THR A 641 -27.74 10.34 -19.75
C THR A 641 -27.59 9.30 -18.64
N LEU A 642 -27.18 9.70 -17.43
CA LEU A 642 -27.05 8.84 -16.24
C LEU A 642 -28.14 9.13 -15.21
N ASP A 643 -28.58 8.11 -14.48
CA ASP A 643 -29.52 8.27 -13.37
C ASP A 643 -28.84 8.81 -12.09
N ARG A 644 -29.68 9.20 -11.11
CA ARG A 644 -29.22 9.84 -9.86
C ARG A 644 -28.30 8.96 -9.01
N GLU A 645 -28.55 7.65 -8.91
CA GLU A 645 -27.71 6.76 -8.09
C GLU A 645 -26.40 6.47 -8.81
N THR A 646 -26.46 6.17 -10.12
CA THR A 646 -25.27 5.90 -10.94
C THR A 646 -24.29 7.06 -10.93
N ILE A 647 -24.74 8.31 -11.10
CA ILE A 647 -23.85 9.48 -11.06
C ILE A 647 -23.28 9.75 -9.66
N GLN A 648 -24.04 9.47 -8.58
CA GLN A 648 -23.56 9.62 -7.20
C GLN A 648 -22.50 8.57 -6.83
N VAL A 649 -22.65 7.32 -7.28
CA VAL A 649 -21.64 6.28 -7.13
C VAL A 649 -20.41 6.57 -7.99
N LYS A 650 -20.60 7.07 -9.22
CA LYS A 650 -19.53 7.54 -10.11
C LYS A 650 -18.66 8.60 -9.46
N ASP A 651 -19.26 9.67 -8.94
CA ASP A 651 -18.54 10.78 -8.29
C ASP A 651 -17.75 10.31 -7.05
N SER A 652 -18.29 9.36 -6.28
CA SER A 652 -17.59 8.75 -5.14
C SER A 652 -16.34 7.97 -5.57
N LEU A 653 -16.46 7.17 -6.63
CA LEU A 653 -15.32 6.41 -7.20
C LEU A 653 -14.31 7.31 -7.91
N ALA A 654 -14.76 8.42 -8.52
CA ALA A 654 -13.91 9.41 -9.20
C ALA A 654 -12.83 9.99 -8.27
N LEU A 655 -13.18 10.25 -7.01
CA LEU A 655 -12.23 10.71 -5.98
C LEU A 655 -11.13 9.66 -5.75
N LYS A 656 -11.51 8.39 -5.55
CA LYS A 656 -10.52 7.33 -5.30
C LYS A 656 -9.68 6.99 -6.53
N TYR A 657 -10.26 7.10 -7.72
CA TYR A 657 -9.53 7.00 -8.99
C TYR A 657 -8.47 8.11 -9.09
N ALA A 658 -8.83 9.37 -8.76
CA ALA A 658 -7.90 10.49 -8.77
C ALA A 658 -6.74 10.31 -7.78
N GLU A 659 -7.00 9.81 -6.56
CA GLU A 659 -5.94 9.47 -5.60
C GLU A 659 -4.96 8.42 -6.15
N LEU A 660 -5.46 7.35 -6.78
CA LEU A 660 -4.63 6.28 -7.33
C LEU A 660 -3.73 6.81 -8.47
N VAL A 661 -4.28 7.62 -9.37
CA VAL A 661 -3.50 8.26 -10.45
C VAL A 661 -2.47 9.23 -9.89
N TYR A 662 -2.84 10.10 -8.94
CA TYR A 662 -1.93 11.06 -8.30
C TYR A 662 -0.76 10.35 -7.59
N ALA A 663 -1.05 9.25 -6.88
CA ALA A 663 -0.06 8.42 -6.18
C ALA A 663 0.77 7.51 -7.11
N GLY A 664 0.67 7.64 -8.43
CA GLY A 664 1.41 6.83 -9.40
C GLY A 664 0.95 5.36 -9.52
N ARG A 665 -0.14 4.99 -8.83
CA ARG A 665 -0.73 3.64 -8.77
C ARG A 665 -1.59 3.34 -9.99
N TRP A 666 -1.05 3.62 -11.18
CA TRP A 666 -1.76 3.40 -12.44
C TRP A 666 -2.01 1.91 -12.69
N PHE A 667 -1.03 1.04 -12.45
CA PHE A 667 -1.10 -0.39 -12.75
C PHE A 667 -1.74 -1.22 -11.63
N ASP A 668 -2.55 -0.59 -10.77
CA ASP A 668 -3.27 -1.27 -9.69
C ASP A 668 -4.58 -1.92 -10.19
N PRO A 669 -4.86 -3.19 -9.85
CA PRO A 669 -6.11 -3.86 -10.23
C PRO A 669 -7.40 -3.18 -9.76
N LEU A 670 -7.33 -2.34 -8.71
CA LEU A 670 -8.46 -1.53 -8.27
C LEU A 670 -8.82 -0.45 -9.30
N ARG A 671 -7.83 0.20 -9.92
CA ARG A 671 -8.04 1.19 -10.99
C ARG A 671 -8.59 0.50 -12.25
N GLU A 672 -8.11 -0.71 -12.56
CA GLU A 672 -8.65 -1.55 -13.66
C GLU A 672 -10.11 -1.95 -13.42
N SER A 673 -10.46 -2.27 -12.18
CA SER A 673 -11.84 -2.59 -11.79
C SER A 673 -12.76 -1.37 -11.88
N MET A 674 -12.24 -0.18 -11.51
CA MET A 674 -12.94 1.09 -11.69
C MET A 674 -13.11 1.43 -13.18
N ASP A 675 -12.10 1.23 -14.03
CA ASP A 675 -12.20 1.44 -15.48
C ASP A 675 -13.31 0.59 -16.12
N ALA A 676 -13.40 -0.69 -15.75
CA ALA A 676 -14.47 -1.56 -16.22
C ALA A 676 -15.87 -1.06 -15.80
N PHE A 677 -16.01 -0.56 -14.56
CA PHE A 677 -17.24 0.07 -14.09
C PHE A 677 -17.56 1.36 -14.86
N MET A 678 -16.59 2.28 -14.98
CA MET A 678 -16.76 3.57 -15.67
C MET A 678 -17.12 3.38 -17.14
N GLN A 679 -16.48 2.43 -17.82
CA GLN A 679 -16.83 2.04 -19.20
C GLN A 679 -18.26 1.53 -19.29
N LYS A 680 -18.70 0.68 -18.36
CA LYS A 680 -20.04 0.10 -18.38
C LYS A 680 -21.13 1.15 -18.15
N ILE A 681 -20.97 2.04 -17.17
CA ILE A 681 -22.01 3.05 -16.89
C ILE A 681 -22.10 4.15 -17.96
N THR A 682 -21.01 4.44 -18.69
CA THR A 682 -20.99 5.49 -19.72
C THR A 682 -21.34 5.01 -21.14
N GLU A 683 -21.76 3.75 -21.33
CA GLU A 683 -22.22 3.23 -22.64
C GLU A 683 -23.25 4.14 -23.32
N THR A 684 -24.23 4.64 -22.56
CA THR A 684 -25.31 5.55 -23.03
C THR A 684 -24.89 7.02 -23.12
N THR A 685 -23.72 7.41 -22.61
CA THR A 685 -23.24 8.79 -22.61
C THR A 685 -22.73 9.20 -24.00
N THR A 686 -23.66 9.33 -24.95
CA THR A 686 -23.43 9.66 -26.35
C THR A 686 -24.30 10.83 -26.76
N GLY A 687 -23.77 11.80 -27.50
CA GLY A 687 -24.46 13.05 -27.83
C GLY A 687 -23.53 14.22 -28.12
N SER A 688 -24.03 15.45 -27.98
CA SER A 688 -23.21 16.68 -28.10
C SER A 688 -23.48 17.68 -26.98
N VAL A 689 -22.48 18.49 -26.66
CA VAL A 689 -22.58 19.61 -25.70
C VAL A 689 -21.95 20.87 -26.30
N THR A 690 -22.70 21.98 -26.30
CA THR A 690 -22.27 23.27 -26.82
C THR A 690 -21.82 24.18 -25.67
N LEU A 691 -20.54 24.51 -25.67
CA LEU A 691 -19.88 25.34 -24.68
C LEU A 691 -19.56 26.73 -25.26
N LYS A 692 -19.81 27.77 -24.47
CA LYS A 692 -19.38 29.14 -24.73
C LYS A 692 -18.10 29.41 -23.94
N LEU A 693 -17.07 29.89 -24.63
CA LEU A 693 -15.76 30.25 -24.08
C LEU A 693 -15.63 31.78 -24.08
N TYR A 694 -15.25 32.35 -22.94
CA TYR A 694 -15.11 33.81 -22.79
C TYR A 694 -14.27 34.16 -21.56
N LYS A 695 -13.13 34.85 -21.76
CA LYS A 695 -12.27 35.42 -20.69
C LYS A 695 -12.13 34.52 -19.45
N GLY A 696 -11.43 33.40 -19.60
CA GLY A 696 -11.20 32.40 -18.55
C GLY A 696 -12.38 31.48 -18.24
N SER A 697 -13.60 31.83 -18.66
CA SER A 697 -14.83 31.12 -18.31
C SER A 697 -15.27 30.15 -19.41
N VAL A 698 -15.70 28.95 -18.99
CA VAL A 698 -16.47 27.99 -19.80
C VAL A 698 -17.92 28.04 -19.30
N THR A 699 -18.89 28.13 -20.21
CA THR A 699 -20.33 28.16 -19.86
C THR A 699 -21.11 27.24 -20.78
N VAL A 700 -21.98 26.41 -20.21
CA VAL A 700 -22.80 25.46 -20.95
C VAL A 700 -23.98 26.18 -21.58
N THR A 701 -24.25 25.93 -22.87
CA THR A 701 -25.30 26.64 -23.63
C THR A 701 -26.27 25.72 -24.35
N GLY A 702 -25.89 24.47 -24.61
CA GLY A 702 -26.75 23.44 -25.19
C GLY A 702 -26.18 22.04 -24.91
N ARG A 703 -27.05 21.03 -24.89
CA ARG A 703 -26.70 19.61 -24.72
C ARG A 703 -27.79 18.74 -25.33
N THR A 704 -27.40 17.73 -26.10
CA THR A 704 -28.33 16.83 -26.81
C THR A 704 -27.87 15.39 -26.70
N SER A 705 -28.81 14.44 -26.64
CA SER A 705 -28.50 13.00 -26.64
C SER A 705 -29.68 12.18 -27.13
N PRO A 706 -29.47 11.13 -27.96
CA PRO A 706 -30.49 10.12 -28.25
C PRO A 706 -30.82 9.23 -27.05
N PHE A 707 -30.01 9.27 -25.97
CA PHE A 707 -30.21 8.54 -24.72
C PHE A 707 -30.59 9.46 -23.55
N SER A 708 -31.20 10.61 -23.84
CA SER A 708 -31.62 11.58 -22.83
C SER A 708 -32.65 10.99 -21.86
N LEU A 709 -32.32 11.00 -20.56
CA LEU A 709 -33.26 10.69 -19.47
C LEU A 709 -34.14 11.91 -19.12
N TYR A 710 -33.79 13.11 -19.59
CA TYR A 710 -34.63 14.30 -19.41
C TYR A 710 -35.88 14.22 -20.29
N ARG A 711 -37.06 14.31 -19.64
CA ARG A 711 -38.39 14.27 -20.26
C ARG A 711 -39.16 15.56 -19.97
N GLN A 712 -39.22 16.45 -20.96
CA GLN A 712 -39.87 17.75 -20.84
C GLN A 712 -41.35 17.62 -20.42
N ASP A 713 -42.05 16.64 -20.97
CA ASP A 713 -43.46 16.29 -20.71
C ASP A 713 -43.74 15.73 -19.30
N ILE A 714 -42.70 15.33 -18.56
CA ILE A 714 -42.78 14.94 -17.14
C ILE A 714 -42.32 16.09 -16.23
N SER A 715 -41.36 16.91 -16.70
CA SER A 715 -40.75 17.99 -15.91
C SER A 715 -41.42 19.38 -16.05
N SER A 716 -42.41 19.53 -16.93
CA SER A 716 -43.13 20.81 -17.11
C SER A 716 -43.95 21.18 -15.88
N PHE A 717 -44.14 22.49 -15.68
CA PHE A 717 -45.11 23.02 -14.71
C PHE A 717 -46.55 23.03 -15.25
N GLU A 718 -46.73 22.76 -16.54
CA GLU A 718 -48.04 22.54 -17.16
C GLU A 718 -48.62 21.18 -16.74
N SER A 719 -49.94 21.05 -16.73
CA SER A 719 -50.63 19.84 -16.26
C SER A 719 -50.54 18.68 -17.26
N GLY A 720 -49.39 18.00 -17.30
CA GLY A 720 -49.17 16.79 -18.08
C GLY A 720 -49.83 15.56 -17.47
N GLU A 721 -50.41 14.69 -18.30
CA GLU A 721 -51.15 13.49 -17.88
C GLU A 721 -50.26 12.36 -17.30
N ILE A 722 -48.94 12.48 -17.43
CA ILE A 722 -47.97 11.40 -17.15
C ILE A 722 -47.53 11.36 -15.67
N TYR A 723 -47.52 12.50 -14.97
CA TYR A 723 -47.04 12.58 -13.58
C TYR A 723 -48.18 12.87 -12.59
N ASN A 724 -48.51 11.87 -11.76
CA ASN A 724 -49.53 12.00 -10.73
C ASN A 724 -49.00 12.76 -9.49
N GLN A 725 -49.34 14.05 -9.40
CA GLN A 725 -48.99 14.91 -8.27
C GLN A 725 -49.49 14.40 -6.90
N ALA A 726 -50.52 13.54 -6.85
CA ALA A 726 -51.04 13.00 -5.59
C ALA A 726 -50.05 12.04 -4.89
N ASP A 727 -49.20 11.35 -5.65
CA ASP A 727 -48.26 10.35 -5.10
C ASP A 727 -47.15 10.99 -4.27
N ALA A 728 -46.83 12.26 -4.54
CA ALA A 728 -45.88 13.05 -3.75
C ALA A 728 -46.28 13.13 -2.26
N ALA A 729 -47.58 13.16 -1.95
CA ALA A 729 -48.05 13.14 -0.56
C ALA A 729 -47.78 11.80 0.14
N GLY A 730 -47.78 10.68 -0.60
CA GLY A 730 -47.33 9.38 -0.12
C GLY A 730 -45.82 9.37 0.13
N PHE A 731 -45.05 9.78 -0.89
CA PHE A 731 -43.59 9.85 -0.85
C PHE A 731 -43.07 10.68 0.32
N ILE A 732 -43.53 11.93 0.49
CA ILE A 732 -43.07 12.83 1.56
C ILE A 732 -43.28 12.24 2.95
N ARG A 733 -44.44 11.58 3.19
CA ARG A 733 -44.75 10.95 4.49
C ARG A 733 -43.86 9.75 4.81
N LEU A 734 -43.45 8.98 3.82
CA LEU A 734 -42.60 7.80 4.00
C LEU A 734 -41.11 8.17 4.03
N TYR A 735 -40.66 9.03 3.11
CA TYR A 735 -39.27 9.50 3.04
C TYR A 735 -38.89 10.33 4.27
N GLY A 736 -39.81 11.16 4.78
CA GLY A 736 -39.62 11.90 6.02
C GLY A 736 -39.80 11.09 7.31
N LEU A 737 -40.24 9.82 7.24
CA LEU A 737 -40.58 9.02 8.42
C LEU A 737 -39.42 8.84 9.42
N PRO A 738 -38.17 8.54 9.02
CA PRO A 738 -37.07 8.39 9.98
C PRO A 738 -36.78 9.68 10.76
N MET A 739 -36.85 10.83 10.09
CA MET A 739 -36.68 12.14 10.73
C MET A 739 -37.84 12.47 11.68
N ARG A 740 -39.07 12.10 11.32
CA ARG A 740 -40.23 12.26 12.20
C ARG A 740 -40.14 11.36 13.44
N VAL A 741 -39.75 10.10 13.29
CA VAL A 741 -39.53 9.18 14.42
C VAL A 741 -38.45 9.70 15.36
N ARG A 742 -37.31 10.17 14.81
CA ARG A 742 -36.26 10.82 15.61
C ARG A 742 -36.80 12.02 16.40
N ALA A 743 -37.53 12.92 15.74
CA ALA A 743 -38.09 14.11 16.40
C ALA A 743 -39.15 13.77 17.47
N MET A 744 -39.90 12.68 17.30
CA MET A 744 -40.84 12.18 18.32
C MET A 744 -40.09 11.63 19.55
N LEU A 745 -39.03 10.83 19.35
CA LEU A 745 -38.17 10.35 20.43
C LEU A 745 -37.46 11.50 21.17
N GLU A 746 -36.97 12.51 20.45
CA GLU A 746 -36.39 13.73 21.03
C GLU A 746 -37.42 14.58 21.82
N GLN A 747 -38.72 14.36 21.60
CA GLN A 747 -39.83 15.00 22.33
C GLN A 747 -40.47 14.10 23.40
N GLY A 748 -40.05 12.82 23.51
CA GLY A 748 -40.63 11.86 24.44
C GLY A 748 -42.03 11.34 24.05
N ILE A 749 -42.31 11.22 22.75
CA ILE A 749 -43.59 10.79 22.14
C ILE A 749 -43.48 9.36 21.57
#